data_AF-A0A7C3EGD0-F1
#
_entry.id   AF-A0A7C3EGD0-F1
#
_cell.length_a   1.000
_cell.length_b   1.000
_cell.length_c   1.000
_cell.angle_alpha   90.00
_cell.angle_beta   90.00
_cell.angle_gamma   90.00
#
_symmetry.space_group_name_H-M   'P 1'
#
loop_
_entity.id
_entity.type
_entity.pdbx_description
1 polymer ?
#
loop_
_entity_poly.entity_id
_entity_poly.type
_entity_poly.pdbx_seq_one_letter_code
_entity_poly.pdbx_strand_id
1 'polypeptide(L)'
;MKFFASLILFVLFLSARADEGMWLLTMLGKKHADMKAAGLKLSAEDIYSLNQASLKDAIIQFGNGCTGEIISSQGLVLTNHHCGYGQIQSHSSVEHNYLQDGFWAMDIKEELPNPGLTAKFLIRIEDVTGSVLNGINNSMTEKERADKIKENASKIEKEYTKDGLVAQVRSYFGGNDYYLLVYEIYRDVRLVGAPPSSVGKFGGDTDNWMWPRHTGDFSIFRIYMSPDGKPADYSTENIPYKPKHHLPVSIKGLEENDFTMIMGYPGRTNRYMSSFDVQEAIDILNPTVVKIRDKKLAILRERMNSSTEIRIKYAAKYAQTSNYWKYYIGQTRGLKRLNVVGKKQKQEQEFLAWANADPSRKALYGQVISDLEKYQKELTAFKQMRTYVNEAAFRGGDLIGFSARFSRLAKLLEEGNNEKVKEMCTQLIAQTLDFYKDFDLETEKLLYKNLLEMFYLNVNKDFYPTIMEEIAKKYKGNFQKYSADVFANTIFVSSSSVLSFLEAPTLKKLEADPIYKAMNSFRGVASKYESMYMEQQNQLERAYRLYMAGLREMQPEKLFYPDANSTMRLTYGKVLPYSPGDAIIYDAFTTLDGVIAKEDPENPEFQVPERLKELWKNKDYGPYASNGVMRTCFLHNTDITGGNSGSPVLNGKGELVGLAFDGNWEAMSGDIAFEYGSDLWLLPARSELPRRIVLYASEDEAQSTERSETLSSGATEAEPSPDGATLAFGLRGEIWTVAVEKPKGVAARSAQIARRITTWPGDDSDFLWSSDGKKLYYRSDRDYRYRLYEVDVATLATRSIWDRQEDVGNIRLSPDGKHLAFWIRGQEPGLYMLETASGAIKRVLTAPDARRNWQFGGDFTWSPDGRWHAFTVNELNGAWNVWIVAAEGGEPINVTRLNAWHGMPAWSPDGKYLYFASNRDGDGLYALPLQKEPAKPGEDDLKFEKPSAPLKIEIDFEGIHRRIRKVTGQRPQADLTVTPEGLIVFLSEGDIWTVSYDGKEVKRITSGGGISQLRMLKDGKRLFFLRNGETWSLKLEGNNPQERITFTADFLRDGRAERRAAFTQFWGAYNRSFYDPNMHGRDWEAIRMRYEPMLESVETRLEFTTLLQMIERQIIQKTHRLPLNLAAFARRQMLQP
;
A
#
# COMPACT_ATOMS: atom_id res chain seq x y z
N MET A 1 3.50 70.36 39.48
CA MET A 1 2.14 69.90 39.13
C MET A 1 2.27 68.95 37.94
N LYS A 2 2.22 67.62 38.12
CA LYS A 2 1.04 66.74 38.32
C LYS A 2 0.33 66.38 37.00
N PHE A 3 0.36 65.07 36.73
CA PHE A 3 -0.50 64.19 35.90
C PHE A 3 -0.15 63.98 34.40
N PHE A 4 0.47 62.87 33.97
CA PHE A 4 0.03 61.44 33.88
C PHE A 4 -1.16 61.16 32.93
N ALA A 5 -0.89 60.52 31.78
CA ALA A 5 -1.20 59.11 31.50
C ALA A 5 -1.73 58.84 30.07
N SER A 6 -0.91 58.09 29.33
CA SER A 6 -1.18 57.05 28.33
C SER A 6 -2.59 56.84 27.75
N LEU A 7 -2.65 56.82 26.41
CA LEU A 7 -3.36 55.77 25.68
C LEU A 7 -2.68 55.50 24.33
N ILE A 8 -1.57 54.77 24.36
CA ILE A 8 -1.08 54.04 23.19
C ILE A 8 -1.98 52.80 23.10
N LEU A 9 -2.92 52.82 22.16
CA LEU A 9 -3.75 51.66 21.83
C LEU A 9 -2.89 50.68 21.02
N PHE A 10 -1.97 49.99 21.70
CA PHE A 10 -1.44 48.72 21.20
C PHE A 10 -2.61 47.74 21.22
N VAL A 11 -3.32 47.62 20.10
CA VAL A 11 -4.17 46.44 19.87
C VAL A 11 -3.18 45.28 19.71
N LEU A 12 -2.82 44.69 20.85
CA LEU A 12 -2.35 43.32 20.90
C LEU A 12 -3.43 42.49 20.21
N PHE A 13 -3.19 42.13 18.95
CA PHE A 13 -3.81 40.97 18.35
C PHE A 13 -3.34 39.78 19.20
N LEU A 14 -4.05 39.51 20.29
CA LEU A 14 -4.09 38.20 20.90
C LEU A 14 -4.69 37.30 19.82
N SER A 15 -3.80 36.71 19.01
CA SER A 15 -4.17 35.58 18.16
C SER A 15 -4.86 34.58 19.06
N ALA A 16 -6.18 34.43 18.90
CA ALA A 16 -6.93 33.38 19.55
C ALA A 16 -6.30 32.06 19.12
N ARG A 17 -5.45 31.50 19.99
CA ARG A 17 -4.81 30.19 19.80
C ARG A 17 -5.92 29.15 19.69
N ALA A 18 -5.76 28.12 18.84
CA ALA A 18 -6.53 26.89 19.05
C ALA A 18 -6.17 26.37 20.43
N ASP A 19 -7.15 25.82 21.15
CA ASP A 19 -6.88 25.24 22.45
C ASP A 19 -6.55 23.76 22.27
N GLU A 20 -5.30 23.48 21.91
CA GLU A 20 -4.69 22.17 22.14
C GLU A 20 -5.04 21.72 23.56
N GLY A 21 -5.74 20.58 23.69
CA GLY A 21 -6.10 20.05 25.00
C GLY A 21 -7.43 19.30 25.05
N MET A 22 -7.38 18.16 25.73
CA MET A 22 -8.54 17.38 26.15
C MET A 22 -8.77 17.59 27.66
N TRP A 23 -9.44 18.68 27.98
CA TRP A 23 -9.57 19.23 29.33
C TRP A 23 -10.48 18.40 30.24
N LEU A 24 -10.10 18.24 31.51
CA LEU A 24 -10.99 17.67 32.53
C LEU A 24 -12.08 18.68 32.89
N LEU A 25 -13.29 18.19 33.20
CA LEU A 25 -14.39 19.07 33.62
C LEU A 25 -14.09 19.80 34.94
N THR A 26 -13.27 19.21 35.82
CA THR A 26 -12.78 19.86 37.03
C THR A 26 -11.88 21.07 36.74
N MET A 27 -11.38 21.21 35.51
CA MET A 27 -10.54 22.32 35.08
C MET A 27 -11.32 23.44 34.38
N LEU A 28 -12.65 23.32 34.25
CA LEU A 28 -13.49 24.33 33.58
C LEU A 28 -13.27 25.74 34.13
N GLY A 29 -13.11 25.91 35.44
CA GLY A 29 -12.86 27.22 36.05
C GLY A 29 -11.61 27.94 35.52
N LYS A 30 -10.61 27.20 35.01
CA LYS A 30 -9.38 27.76 34.43
C LYS A 30 -9.50 28.07 32.93
N LYS A 31 -10.46 27.45 32.24
CA LYS A 31 -10.64 27.57 30.78
C LYS A 31 -11.90 28.32 30.35
N HIS A 32 -12.84 28.53 31.27
CA HIS A 32 -14.11 29.16 30.95
C HIS A 32 -13.93 30.56 30.34
N ALA A 33 -13.02 31.38 30.88
CA ALA A 33 -12.72 32.70 30.33
C ALA A 33 -12.20 32.64 28.88
N ASP A 34 -11.28 31.71 28.59
CA ASP A 34 -10.74 31.49 27.23
C ASP A 34 -11.87 31.06 26.27
N MET A 35 -12.74 30.14 26.70
CA MET A 35 -13.91 29.71 25.92
C MET A 35 -14.89 30.85 25.68
N LYS A 36 -15.17 31.70 26.68
CA LYS A 36 -16.03 32.89 26.53
C LYS A 36 -15.43 33.87 25.51
N ALA A 37 -14.11 34.08 25.54
CA ALA A 37 -13.41 34.90 24.56
C ALA A 37 -13.46 34.28 23.15
N ALA A 38 -13.44 32.94 23.04
CA ALA A 38 -13.56 32.22 21.77
C ALA A 38 -14.98 32.22 21.19
N GLY A 39 -16.02 32.44 22.01
CA GLY A 39 -17.41 32.59 21.57
C GLY A 39 -18.47 31.90 22.43
N LEU A 40 -18.08 31.19 23.50
CA LEU A 40 -19.00 30.52 24.42
C LEU A 40 -19.99 31.51 25.06
N LYS A 41 -21.25 31.11 25.17
CA LYS A 41 -22.32 31.87 25.83
C LYS A 41 -22.72 31.25 27.17
N LEU A 42 -22.57 29.94 27.32
CA LEU A 42 -22.86 29.18 28.53
C LEU A 42 -21.98 29.57 29.74
N SER A 43 -22.54 29.41 30.93
CA SER A 43 -21.80 29.41 32.20
C SER A 43 -21.06 28.08 32.40
N ALA A 44 -20.16 28.00 33.39
CA ALA A 44 -19.50 26.73 33.71
C ALA A 44 -20.50 25.69 34.27
N GLU A 45 -21.52 26.14 35.01
CA GLU A 45 -22.55 25.27 35.59
C GLU A 45 -23.51 24.70 34.56
N ASP A 46 -23.70 25.40 33.42
CA ASP A 46 -24.45 24.86 32.29
C ASP A 46 -23.71 23.68 31.63
N ILE A 47 -22.37 23.67 31.69
CA ILE A 47 -21.53 22.62 31.11
C ILE A 47 -21.41 21.42 32.07
N TYR A 48 -21.11 21.68 33.34
CA TYR A 48 -20.99 20.66 34.39
C TYR A 48 -21.53 21.18 35.72
N SER A 49 -22.55 20.50 36.25
CA SER A 49 -23.04 20.72 37.62
C SER A 49 -23.42 19.40 38.30
N LEU A 50 -23.25 19.35 39.62
CA LEU A 50 -23.80 18.28 40.47
C LEU A 50 -25.20 18.62 41.00
N ASN A 51 -25.55 19.91 41.02
CA ASN A 51 -26.75 20.41 41.70
C ASN A 51 -27.92 20.65 40.75
N GLN A 52 -27.64 20.78 39.44
CA GLN A 52 -28.65 20.97 38.39
C GLN A 52 -28.31 20.16 37.15
N ALA A 53 -29.27 20.01 36.25
CA ALA A 53 -29.05 19.43 34.93
C ALA A 53 -28.07 20.30 34.12
N SER A 54 -27.13 19.66 33.42
CA SER A 54 -26.09 20.31 32.62
C SER A 54 -25.80 19.51 31.36
N LEU A 55 -24.94 20.03 30.47
CA LEU A 55 -24.59 19.34 29.21
C LEU A 55 -24.06 17.92 29.45
N LYS A 56 -23.28 17.70 30.52
CA LYS A 56 -22.76 16.36 30.88
C LYS A 56 -23.86 15.29 30.93
N ASP A 57 -25.09 15.67 31.31
CA ASP A 57 -26.19 14.73 31.52
C ASP A 57 -26.84 14.28 30.21
N ALA A 58 -26.49 14.93 29.10
CA ALA A 58 -26.87 14.51 27.76
C ALA A 58 -25.75 13.76 27.03
N ILE A 59 -24.54 13.65 27.60
CA ILE A 59 -23.40 12.98 26.94
C ILE A 59 -23.12 11.64 27.62
N ILE A 60 -23.05 10.58 26.84
CA ILE A 60 -22.84 9.21 27.34
C ILE A 60 -21.62 8.57 26.73
N GLN A 61 -21.00 7.67 27.48
CA GLN A 61 -20.13 6.67 26.88
C GLN A 61 -21.03 5.60 26.26
N PHE A 62 -20.96 5.48 24.94
CA PHE A 62 -21.74 4.54 24.15
C PHE A 62 -20.93 3.25 23.91
N GLY A 63 -21.41 2.16 24.47
CA GLY A 63 -20.66 0.91 24.50
C GLY A 63 -19.28 1.07 25.14
N ASN A 64 -18.27 0.43 24.56
CA ASN A 64 -16.91 0.37 25.11
C ASN A 64 -15.89 1.26 24.39
N GLY A 65 -16.31 2.13 23.47
CA GLY A 65 -15.35 2.84 22.62
C GLY A 65 -15.87 4.04 21.82
N CYS A 66 -17.12 4.45 22.00
CA CYS A 66 -17.68 5.63 21.37
C CYS A 66 -18.32 6.57 22.39
N THR A 67 -18.65 7.76 21.93
CA THR A 67 -19.53 8.71 22.59
C THR A 67 -20.91 8.67 21.92
N GLY A 68 -21.95 9.05 22.66
CA GLY A 68 -23.24 9.37 22.08
C GLY A 68 -23.92 10.48 22.87
N GLU A 69 -24.98 11.04 22.31
CA GLU A 69 -25.69 12.16 22.90
C GLU A 69 -27.21 12.02 22.89
N ILE A 70 -27.85 12.50 23.96
CA ILE A 70 -29.31 12.48 24.09
C ILE A 70 -29.90 13.69 23.38
N ILE A 71 -30.79 13.46 22.41
CA ILE A 71 -31.39 14.50 21.56
C ILE A 71 -32.92 14.61 21.70
N SER A 72 -33.52 13.89 22.66
CA SER A 72 -34.96 14.00 22.96
C SER A 72 -35.29 13.75 24.42
N SER A 73 -36.48 14.17 24.86
CA SER A 73 -37.03 13.89 26.18
C SER A 73 -37.44 12.42 26.41
N GLN A 74 -37.27 11.55 25.43
CA GLN A 74 -37.60 10.12 25.49
C GLN A 74 -36.38 9.25 25.16
N GLY A 75 -35.18 9.70 25.56
CA GLY A 75 -33.98 8.87 25.57
C GLY A 75 -33.40 8.52 24.20
N LEU A 76 -33.81 9.25 23.14
CA LEU A 76 -33.22 9.10 21.81
C LEU A 76 -31.75 9.53 21.83
N VAL A 77 -30.87 8.66 21.34
CA VAL A 77 -29.42 8.80 21.30
C VAL A 77 -28.99 8.96 19.85
N LEU A 78 -28.19 9.99 19.57
CA LEU A 78 -27.43 10.10 18.33
C LEU A 78 -25.99 9.64 18.57
N THR A 79 -25.42 8.89 17.63
CA THR A 79 -24.01 8.50 17.60
C THR A 79 -23.61 8.22 16.16
N ASN A 80 -22.35 7.84 15.88
CA ASN A 80 -21.92 7.56 14.51
C ASN A 80 -22.53 6.27 13.95
N HIS A 81 -22.67 6.18 12.63
CA HIS A 81 -23.02 4.95 11.94
C HIS A 81 -21.97 3.87 12.22
N HIS A 82 -20.67 4.22 12.19
CA HIS A 82 -19.62 3.26 12.49
C HIS A 82 -19.60 2.78 13.96
N CYS A 83 -20.11 3.59 14.90
CA CYS A 83 -20.28 3.20 16.30
C CYS A 83 -21.45 2.21 16.48
N GLY A 84 -22.53 2.38 15.72
CA GLY A 84 -23.66 1.44 15.68
C GLY A 84 -23.47 0.25 14.72
N TYR A 85 -22.38 0.22 13.93
CA TYR A 85 -22.21 -0.71 12.82
C TYR A 85 -22.28 -2.19 13.22
N GLY A 86 -21.71 -2.54 14.37
CA GLY A 86 -21.77 -3.91 14.90
C GLY A 86 -23.21 -4.34 15.20
N GLN A 87 -24.02 -3.43 15.72
CA GLN A 87 -25.43 -3.66 16.02
C GLN A 87 -26.25 -3.75 14.73
N ILE A 88 -26.05 -2.83 13.79
CA ILE A 88 -26.70 -2.88 12.47
C ILE A 88 -26.40 -4.21 11.76
N GLN A 89 -25.14 -4.63 11.76
CA GLN A 89 -24.70 -5.91 11.18
C GLN A 89 -25.32 -7.11 11.90
N SER A 90 -25.41 -7.08 13.24
CA SER A 90 -25.96 -8.18 14.03
C SER A 90 -27.45 -8.44 13.76
N HIS A 91 -28.18 -7.42 13.33
CA HIS A 91 -29.59 -7.52 12.93
C HIS A 91 -29.77 -7.77 11.44
N SER A 92 -28.71 -7.72 10.64
CA SER A 92 -28.78 -7.91 9.18
C SER A 92 -28.76 -9.40 8.80
N SER A 93 -29.53 -9.77 7.78
CA SER A 93 -29.52 -11.09 7.14
C SER A 93 -29.50 -10.98 5.61
N VAL A 94 -29.54 -12.10 4.90
CA VAL A 94 -29.68 -12.11 3.43
C VAL A 94 -31.04 -11.56 3.00
N GLU A 95 -32.07 -11.81 3.81
CA GLU A 95 -33.44 -11.37 3.60
C GLU A 95 -33.66 -9.90 4.02
N HIS A 96 -32.93 -9.43 5.04
CA HIS A 96 -33.02 -8.08 5.59
C HIS A 96 -31.64 -7.46 5.78
N ASN A 97 -31.10 -6.81 4.75
CA ASN A 97 -29.74 -6.26 4.77
C ASN A 97 -29.73 -4.79 5.22
N TYR A 98 -29.83 -4.54 6.52
CA TYR A 98 -29.85 -3.18 7.07
C TYR A 98 -28.56 -2.39 6.81
N LEU A 99 -27.43 -3.05 6.55
CA LEU A 99 -26.21 -2.38 6.10
C LEU A 99 -26.38 -1.74 4.72
N GLN A 100 -27.06 -2.43 3.80
CA GLN A 100 -27.29 -1.94 2.44
C GLN A 100 -28.46 -0.96 2.38
N ASP A 101 -29.57 -1.30 3.04
CA ASP A 101 -30.86 -0.61 2.85
C ASP A 101 -31.11 0.46 3.92
N GLY A 102 -30.35 0.44 5.02
CA GLY A 102 -30.66 1.20 6.23
C GLY A 102 -31.77 0.53 7.06
N PHE A 103 -32.07 1.13 8.21
CA PHE A 103 -33.13 0.69 9.12
C PHE A 103 -33.82 1.90 9.74
N TRP A 104 -35.13 1.86 9.90
CA TRP A 104 -35.90 2.91 10.57
C TRP A 104 -37.13 2.30 11.26
N ALA A 105 -37.12 2.29 12.59
CA ALA A 105 -38.29 1.93 13.39
C ALA A 105 -39.33 3.04 13.28
N MET A 106 -40.49 2.72 12.71
CA MET A 106 -41.61 3.66 12.54
C MET A 106 -42.48 3.74 13.79
N ASP A 107 -42.44 2.70 14.63
CA ASP A 107 -43.04 2.66 15.96
C ASP A 107 -42.01 2.21 17.01
N ILE A 108 -42.20 2.63 18.25
CA ILE A 108 -41.33 2.27 19.38
C ILE A 108 -41.20 0.75 19.59
N LYS A 109 -42.22 -0.02 19.21
CA LYS A 109 -42.22 -1.49 19.29
C LYS A 109 -41.35 -2.16 18.23
N GLU A 110 -40.98 -1.44 17.18
CA GLU A 110 -40.12 -1.92 16.10
C GLU A 110 -38.62 -1.74 16.42
N GLU A 111 -38.29 -1.00 17.49
CA GLU A 111 -36.90 -0.76 17.89
C GLU A 111 -36.19 -2.05 18.31
N LEU A 112 -35.01 -2.31 17.75
CA LEU A 112 -34.35 -3.61 17.87
C LEU A 112 -33.42 -3.67 19.10
N PRO A 113 -33.58 -4.64 20.02
CA PRO A 113 -32.77 -4.73 21.22
C PRO A 113 -31.34 -5.20 20.93
N ASN A 114 -30.36 -4.64 21.66
CA ASN A 114 -28.93 -4.96 21.48
C ASN A 114 -28.31 -5.49 22.77
N PRO A 115 -28.37 -6.81 23.04
CA PRO A 115 -27.75 -7.39 24.23
C PRO A 115 -26.26 -7.06 24.33
N GLY A 116 -25.83 -6.59 25.51
CA GLY A 116 -24.44 -6.23 25.79
C GLY A 116 -24.03 -4.81 25.37
N LEU A 117 -24.87 -4.07 24.63
CA LEU A 117 -24.68 -2.65 24.41
C LEU A 117 -25.10 -1.88 25.68
N THR A 118 -24.32 -0.87 26.07
CA THR A 118 -24.59 -0.07 27.27
C THR A 118 -24.49 1.42 26.99
N ALA A 119 -25.22 2.21 27.77
CA ALA A 119 -25.12 3.67 27.81
C ALA A 119 -24.73 4.10 29.23
N LYS A 120 -23.54 4.71 29.36
CA LYS A 120 -22.94 5.04 30.65
C LYS A 120 -22.86 6.55 30.87
N PHE A 121 -23.59 7.05 31.86
CA PHE A 121 -23.69 8.47 32.21
C PHE A 121 -22.68 8.85 33.28
N LEU A 122 -21.94 9.95 33.10
CA LEU A 122 -21.08 10.51 34.15
C LEU A 122 -21.92 11.31 35.16
N ILE A 123 -22.02 10.78 36.38
CA ILE A 123 -22.75 11.43 37.47
C ILE A 123 -21.87 12.45 38.20
N ARG A 124 -20.64 12.06 38.54
CA ARG A 124 -19.71 12.87 39.34
C ARG A 124 -18.27 12.64 38.90
N ILE A 125 -17.47 13.71 38.85
CA ILE A 125 -16.01 13.68 38.82
C ILE A 125 -15.46 14.51 39.97
N GLU A 126 -14.47 13.98 40.69
CA GLU A 126 -13.89 14.61 41.88
C GLU A 126 -12.41 14.30 42.04
N ASP A 127 -11.63 15.31 42.46
CA ASP A 127 -10.22 15.14 42.78
C ASP A 127 -10.08 14.42 44.13
N VAL A 128 -9.48 13.23 44.11
CA VAL A 128 -9.23 12.40 45.30
C VAL A 128 -7.73 12.14 45.49
N THR A 129 -6.87 12.95 44.86
CA THR A 129 -5.42 12.77 44.82
C THR A 129 -4.83 12.63 46.22
N GLY A 130 -5.17 13.55 47.14
CA GLY A 130 -4.68 13.51 48.52
C GLY A 130 -5.08 12.23 49.28
N SER A 131 -6.31 11.77 49.09
CA SER A 131 -6.81 10.54 49.73
C SER A 131 -6.15 9.29 49.15
N VAL A 132 -5.93 9.24 47.83
CA VAL A 132 -5.28 8.11 47.17
C VAL A 132 -3.79 8.05 47.51
N LEU A 133 -3.11 9.19 47.57
CA LEU A 133 -1.68 9.28 47.90
C LEU A 133 -1.37 9.25 49.39
N ASN A 134 -2.39 9.15 50.25
CA ASN A 134 -2.20 9.10 51.70
C ASN A 134 -1.34 7.89 52.12
N GLY A 135 -0.29 8.17 52.90
CA GLY A 135 0.66 7.18 53.39
C GLY A 135 1.73 6.77 52.37
N ILE A 136 1.79 7.42 51.21
CA ILE A 136 2.80 7.15 50.18
C ILE A 136 3.97 8.13 50.32
N ASN A 137 5.20 7.63 50.18
CA ASN A 137 6.41 8.44 50.20
C ASN A 137 7.44 7.96 49.17
N ASN A 138 8.49 8.75 48.96
CA ASN A 138 9.53 8.50 47.94
C ASN A 138 10.50 7.35 48.27
N SER A 139 10.44 6.76 49.47
CA SER A 139 11.27 5.61 49.86
C SER A 139 10.64 4.25 49.57
N MET A 140 9.34 4.23 49.24
CA MET A 140 8.63 3.01 48.84
C MET A 140 9.13 2.49 47.50
N THR A 141 9.18 1.16 47.35
CA THR A 141 9.30 0.54 46.03
C THR A 141 8.06 0.83 45.18
N GLU A 142 8.17 0.78 43.85
CA GLU A 142 7.01 1.02 42.97
C GLU A 142 5.91 -0.02 43.16
N LYS A 143 6.27 -1.26 43.53
CA LYS A 143 5.31 -2.29 43.89
C LYS A 143 4.52 -1.91 45.16
N GLU A 144 5.20 -1.54 46.24
CA GLU A 144 4.54 -1.12 47.48
C GLU A 144 3.67 0.12 47.25
N ARG A 145 4.15 1.07 46.44
CA ARG A 145 3.41 2.25 46.04
C ARG A 145 2.13 1.88 45.29
N ALA A 146 2.21 1.00 44.29
CA ALA A 146 1.06 0.55 43.50
C ALA A 146 0.04 -0.22 44.35
N ASP A 147 0.52 -1.12 45.23
CA ASP A 147 -0.33 -1.86 46.16
C ASP A 147 -1.07 -0.91 47.12
N LYS A 148 -0.39 0.14 47.61
CA LYS A 148 -1.01 1.15 48.49
C LYS A 148 -2.01 2.06 47.76
N ILE A 149 -1.71 2.49 46.53
CA ILE A 149 -2.67 3.22 45.67
C ILE A 149 -3.92 2.38 45.51
N LYS A 150 -3.77 1.10 45.14
CA LYS A 150 -4.90 0.18 44.93
C LYS A 150 -5.73 0.02 46.20
N GLU A 151 -5.10 -0.16 47.36
CA GLU A 151 -5.77 -0.24 48.66
C GLU A 151 -6.62 1.02 48.93
N ASN A 152 -6.02 2.20 48.78
CA ASN A 152 -6.70 3.47 49.05
C ASN A 152 -7.82 3.74 48.04
N ALA A 153 -7.56 3.53 46.74
CA ALA A 153 -8.54 3.69 45.68
C ALA A 153 -9.76 2.78 45.87
N SER A 154 -9.54 1.49 46.17
CA SER A 154 -10.64 0.55 46.39
C SER A 154 -11.51 0.89 47.61
N LYS A 155 -10.97 1.58 48.63
CA LYS A 155 -11.79 2.08 49.74
C LYS A 155 -12.73 3.19 49.29
N ILE A 156 -12.22 4.13 48.50
CA ILE A 156 -13.00 5.24 47.93
C ILE A 156 -14.06 4.69 46.98
N GLU A 157 -13.69 3.81 46.05
CA GLU A 157 -14.63 3.22 45.08
C GLU A 157 -15.80 2.50 45.75
N LYS A 158 -15.55 1.77 46.86
CA LYS A 158 -16.59 1.08 47.63
C LYS A 158 -17.60 2.03 48.28
N GLU A 159 -17.18 3.21 48.69
CA GLU A 159 -18.07 4.21 49.32
C GLU A 159 -19.14 4.75 48.35
N TYR A 160 -18.77 4.85 47.07
CA TYR A 160 -19.59 5.43 46.00
C TYR A 160 -20.25 4.39 45.08
N THR A 161 -19.83 3.13 45.13
CA THR A 161 -20.46 2.02 44.39
C THR A 161 -21.63 1.45 45.18
N LYS A 162 -22.78 2.11 45.08
CA LYS A 162 -24.05 1.74 45.74
C LYS A 162 -25.24 2.19 44.91
N ASP A 163 -26.42 1.64 45.17
CA ASP A 163 -27.69 2.06 44.55
C ASP A 163 -27.69 2.04 43.01
N GLY A 164 -26.99 1.08 42.40
CA GLY A 164 -26.87 0.96 40.93
C GLY A 164 -25.80 1.83 40.29
N LEU A 165 -25.08 2.63 41.09
CA LEU A 165 -23.93 3.42 40.64
C LEU A 165 -22.64 2.59 40.64
N VAL A 166 -21.74 2.91 39.71
CA VAL A 166 -20.40 2.33 39.60
C VAL A 166 -19.36 3.42 39.74
N ALA A 167 -18.49 3.30 40.74
CA ALA A 167 -17.40 4.23 40.96
C ALA A 167 -16.06 3.64 40.50
N GLN A 168 -15.21 4.48 39.90
CA GLN A 168 -13.84 4.13 39.52
C GLN A 168 -12.89 5.28 39.84
N VAL A 169 -11.75 4.98 40.42
CA VAL A 169 -10.64 5.93 40.58
C VAL A 169 -9.70 5.75 39.39
N ARG A 170 -9.42 6.85 38.69
CA ARG A 170 -8.53 6.86 37.52
C ARG A 170 -7.34 7.76 37.77
N SER A 171 -6.19 7.33 37.24
CA SER A 171 -4.93 8.06 37.30
C SER A 171 -4.78 8.99 36.11
N TYR A 172 -4.22 10.17 36.37
CA TYR A 172 -3.93 11.23 35.40
C TYR A 172 -2.50 11.76 35.60
N PHE A 173 -1.97 12.42 34.57
CA PHE A 173 -0.61 12.99 34.56
C PHE A 173 0.47 11.97 34.98
N GLY A 174 0.38 10.74 34.47
CA GLY A 174 1.37 9.68 34.76
C GLY A 174 1.42 9.22 36.22
N GLY A 175 0.30 9.21 36.95
CA GLY A 175 0.31 8.77 38.36
C GLY A 175 0.49 9.87 39.39
N ASN A 176 0.39 11.14 38.98
CA ASN A 176 0.50 12.29 39.88
C ASN A 176 -0.87 12.70 40.45
N ASP A 177 -1.94 12.60 39.64
CA ASP A 177 -3.27 13.03 40.04
C ASP A 177 -4.26 11.85 39.93
N TYR A 178 -5.26 11.80 40.81
CA TYR A 178 -6.27 10.76 40.84
C TYR A 178 -7.67 11.35 40.99
N TYR A 179 -8.57 10.98 40.08
CA TYR A 179 -9.96 11.43 40.12
C TYR A 179 -10.90 10.25 40.30
N LEU A 180 -11.89 10.43 41.17
CA LEU A 180 -13.04 9.56 41.31
C LEU A 180 -14.04 9.90 40.20
N LEU A 181 -14.53 8.89 39.49
CA LEU A 181 -15.61 9.01 38.52
C LEU A 181 -16.74 8.06 38.91
N VAL A 182 -17.94 8.61 39.07
CA VAL A 182 -19.15 7.86 39.42
C VAL A 182 -20.08 7.83 38.22
N TYR A 183 -20.58 6.66 37.88
CA TYR A 183 -21.41 6.44 36.71
C TYR A 183 -22.70 5.70 37.02
N GLU A 184 -23.69 5.92 36.17
CA GLU A 184 -24.91 5.12 36.06
C GLU A 184 -24.92 4.43 34.69
N ILE A 185 -25.25 3.14 34.64
CA ILE A 185 -25.10 2.30 33.43
C ILE A 185 -26.43 1.67 33.04
N TYR A 186 -26.98 2.10 31.92
CA TYR A 186 -28.16 1.52 31.28
C TYR A 186 -27.76 0.39 30.33
N ARG A 187 -28.52 -0.71 30.35
CA ARG A 187 -28.21 -1.98 29.66
C ARG A 187 -29.25 -2.40 28.63
N ASP A 188 -30.34 -1.64 28.49
CA ASP A 188 -31.32 -1.77 27.41
C ASP A 188 -31.19 -0.58 26.47
N VAL A 189 -30.47 -0.79 25.36
CA VAL A 189 -30.24 0.21 24.31
C VAL A 189 -30.66 -0.38 22.98
N ARG A 190 -31.63 0.23 22.31
CA ARG A 190 -32.28 -0.32 21.11
C ARG A 190 -31.95 0.50 19.88
N LEU A 191 -31.79 -0.16 18.73
CA LEU A 191 -31.55 0.51 17.44
C LEU A 191 -32.89 1.10 16.97
N VAL A 192 -32.86 2.39 16.62
CA VAL A 192 -34.02 3.14 16.14
C VAL A 192 -33.88 3.46 14.67
N GLY A 193 -32.69 3.88 14.24
CA GLY A 193 -32.48 4.29 12.85
C GLY A 193 -31.03 4.24 12.42
N ALA A 194 -30.80 3.88 11.16
CA ALA A 194 -29.51 3.94 10.51
C ALA A 194 -29.71 4.25 9.02
N PRO A 195 -28.98 5.21 8.43
CA PRO A 195 -28.93 5.37 6.99
C PRO A 195 -28.28 4.14 6.33
N PRO A 196 -28.48 3.93 5.02
CA PRO A 196 -27.73 2.91 4.28
C PRO A 196 -26.23 3.19 4.34
N SER A 197 -25.38 2.16 4.25
CA SER A 197 -23.91 2.33 4.31
C SER A 197 -23.36 3.21 3.20
N SER A 198 -24.03 3.30 2.06
CA SER A 198 -23.72 4.26 0.98
C SER A 198 -23.87 5.73 1.39
N VAL A 199 -24.48 6.02 2.55
CA VAL A 199 -24.52 7.34 3.18
C VAL A 199 -23.70 7.32 4.48
N GLY A 200 -23.98 6.36 5.36
CA GLY A 200 -23.33 6.21 6.67
C GLY A 200 -21.83 5.91 6.62
N LYS A 201 -21.35 5.44 5.46
CA LYS A 201 -19.96 5.10 5.18
C LYS A 201 -19.56 5.44 3.73
N PHE A 202 -20.17 6.48 3.15
CA PHE A 202 -19.81 6.98 1.82
C PHE A 202 -18.32 7.29 1.73
N GLY A 203 -17.67 6.82 0.66
CA GLY A 203 -16.24 6.89 0.41
C GLY A 203 -15.41 5.78 1.06
N GLY A 204 -16.03 4.90 1.86
CA GLY A 204 -15.44 3.67 2.37
C GLY A 204 -14.07 3.84 3.02
N ASP A 205 -13.15 2.92 2.73
CA ASP A 205 -11.78 3.04 3.22
C ASP A 205 -11.01 4.12 2.45
N THR A 206 -11.37 4.43 1.20
CA THR A 206 -10.69 5.43 0.37
C THR A 206 -10.71 6.82 1.01
N ASP A 207 -11.89 7.28 1.43
CA ASP A 207 -12.06 8.59 2.06
C ASP A 207 -11.72 8.57 3.56
N ASN A 208 -11.55 7.41 4.21
CA ASN A 208 -11.23 7.31 5.64
C ASN A 208 -9.94 8.08 6.00
N TRP A 209 -9.97 8.88 7.08
CA TRP A 209 -8.95 9.86 7.46
C TRP A 209 -8.67 10.99 6.45
N MET A 210 -9.50 11.17 5.42
CA MET A 210 -9.30 12.18 4.38
C MET A 210 -10.29 13.34 4.51
N TRP A 211 -9.84 14.52 4.06
CA TRP A 211 -10.67 15.67 3.69
C TRP A 211 -10.30 16.09 2.25
N PRO A 212 -11.25 16.47 1.37
CA PRO A 212 -12.69 16.68 1.58
C PRO A 212 -13.52 15.40 1.82
N ARG A 213 -14.42 15.45 2.80
CA ARG A 213 -15.28 14.32 3.23
C ARG A 213 -16.75 14.61 3.03
N HIS A 214 -17.55 13.59 2.69
CA HIS A 214 -18.98 13.74 2.37
C HIS A 214 -19.87 12.66 3.01
N THR A 215 -19.45 12.12 4.15
CA THR A 215 -20.09 10.97 4.80
C THR A 215 -21.15 11.42 5.80
N GLY A 216 -22.37 10.89 5.68
CA GLY A 216 -23.44 11.07 6.66
C GLY A 216 -23.32 10.05 7.79
N ASP A 217 -22.21 10.09 8.53
CA ASP A 217 -21.85 9.07 9.53
C ASP A 217 -22.66 9.20 10.84
N PHE A 218 -23.91 8.78 10.82
CA PHE A 218 -24.77 8.77 12.01
C PHE A 218 -25.65 7.53 12.11
N SER A 219 -26.04 7.18 13.33
CA SER A 219 -27.08 6.21 13.65
C SER A 219 -27.81 6.64 14.93
N ILE A 220 -29.02 6.11 15.13
CA ILE A 220 -29.93 6.51 16.18
C ILE A 220 -30.31 5.30 17.03
N PHE A 221 -30.19 5.46 18.34
CA PHE A 221 -30.59 4.47 19.34
C PHE A 221 -31.57 5.07 20.34
N ARG A 222 -32.14 4.25 21.22
CA ARG A 222 -32.91 4.71 22.38
C ARG A 222 -32.53 3.92 23.62
N ILE A 223 -32.38 4.65 24.73
CA ILE A 223 -32.16 4.07 26.06
C ILE A 223 -33.49 3.75 26.71
N TYR A 224 -33.57 2.59 27.33
CA TYR A 224 -34.72 2.12 28.10
C TYR A 224 -34.35 1.89 29.57
N MET A 225 -35.37 1.96 30.41
CA MET A 225 -35.28 1.76 31.85
C MET A 225 -36.49 0.96 32.35
N SER A 226 -36.37 0.36 33.52
CA SER A 226 -37.53 -0.29 34.15
C SER A 226 -38.63 0.72 34.48
N PRO A 227 -39.90 0.28 34.63
CA PRO A 227 -41.01 1.17 35.00
C PRO A 227 -40.80 1.96 36.31
N ASP A 228 -39.96 1.46 37.23
CA ASP A 228 -39.57 2.17 38.46
C ASP A 228 -38.45 3.23 38.24
N GLY A 229 -38.03 3.43 36.99
CA GLY A 229 -37.08 4.46 36.58
C GLY A 229 -35.60 4.07 36.69
N LYS A 230 -35.28 2.79 36.90
CA LYS A 230 -33.90 2.32 37.14
C LYS A 230 -33.26 1.67 35.92
N PRO A 231 -31.92 1.60 35.85
CA PRO A 231 -31.23 0.84 34.83
C PRO A 231 -31.54 -0.66 34.90
N ALA A 232 -32.09 -1.20 33.83
CA ALA A 232 -32.48 -2.60 33.71
C ALA A 232 -31.85 -3.27 32.48
N ASP A 233 -31.80 -4.61 32.51
CA ASP A 233 -31.56 -5.39 31.30
C ASP A 233 -32.81 -5.34 30.40
N TYR A 234 -32.69 -5.80 29.16
CA TYR A 234 -33.80 -5.80 28.20
C TYR A 234 -35.06 -6.48 28.74
N SER A 235 -36.19 -5.79 28.61
CA SER A 235 -37.54 -6.29 28.88
C SER A 235 -38.54 -5.58 27.98
N THR A 236 -39.58 -6.29 27.55
CA THR A 236 -40.71 -5.68 26.80
C THR A 236 -41.47 -4.66 27.61
N GLU A 237 -41.41 -4.75 28.95
CA GLU A 237 -42.06 -3.81 29.88
C GLU A 237 -41.22 -2.56 30.16
N ASN A 238 -39.96 -2.52 29.73
CA ASN A 238 -39.13 -1.34 29.92
C ASN A 238 -39.70 -0.16 29.13
N ILE A 239 -39.56 1.04 29.69
CA ILE A 239 -40.05 2.29 29.12
C ILE A 239 -38.87 3.17 28.67
N PRO A 240 -39.07 4.09 27.71
CA PRO A 240 -38.05 5.05 27.32
C PRO A 240 -37.46 5.81 28.51
N TYR A 241 -36.14 5.93 28.50
CA TYR A 241 -35.42 6.74 29.47
C TYR A 241 -35.86 8.20 29.38
N LYS A 242 -36.11 8.81 30.55
CA LYS A 242 -36.41 10.23 30.68
C LYS A 242 -35.14 10.97 31.12
N PRO A 243 -34.44 11.67 30.22
CA PRO A 243 -33.16 12.29 30.54
C PRO A 243 -33.33 13.55 31.40
N LYS A 244 -32.31 13.84 32.20
CA LYS A 244 -32.21 15.12 32.94
C LYS A 244 -31.98 16.31 31.99
N HIS A 245 -31.26 16.07 30.90
CA HIS A 245 -30.98 17.05 29.86
C HIS A 245 -30.94 16.36 28.49
N HIS A 246 -31.35 17.06 27.44
CA HIS A 246 -31.18 16.62 26.06
C HIS A 246 -30.79 17.81 25.21
N LEU A 247 -29.97 17.58 24.18
CA LEU A 247 -29.42 18.63 23.35
C LEU A 247 -30.45 19.11 22.33
N PRO A 248 -30.73 20.43 22.26
CA PRO A 248 -31.49 20.98 21.15
C PRO A 248 -30.64 20.95 19.86
N VAL A 249 -31.24 20.55 18.73
CA VAL A 249 -30.58 20.52 17.42
C VAL A 249 -30.78 21.86 16.71
N SER A 250 -29.68 22.50 16.31
CA SER A 250 -29.72 23.75 15.54
C SER A 250 -29.75 23.46 14.04
N ILE A 251 -30.72 24.08 13.34
CA ILE A 251 -30.80 24.08 11.87
C ILE A 251 -30.33 25.41 11.25
N LYS A 252 -29.75 26.31 12.04
CA LYS A 252 -29.33 27.65 11.58
C LYS A 252 -28.06 27.62 10.73
N GLY A 253 -27.40 26.47 10.60
CA GLY A 253 -26.08 26.32 10.00
C GLY A 253 -24.96 26.82 10.92
N LEU A 254 -23.73 26.63 10.44
CA LEU A 254 -22.51 27.18 11.02
C LEU A 254 -21.89 28.13 9.99
N GLU A 255 -21.06 29.07 10.40
CA GLU A 255 -20.19 29.81 9.49
C GLU A 255 -18.73 29.67 9.90
N GLU A 256 -17.82 30.02 9.00
CA GLU A 256 -16.39 30.06 9.35
C GLU A 256 -16.16 31.01 10.55
N ASN A 257 -15.28 30.58 11.45
CA ASN A 257 -14.97 31.19 12.75
C ASN A 257 -16.02 31.02 13.85
N ASP A 258 -17.15 30.35 13.60
CA ASP A 258 -18.10 30.03 14.67
C ASP A 258 -17.45 29.15 15.73
N PHE A 259 -17.75 29.46 17.00
CA PHE A 259 -17.31 28.67 18.13
C PHE A 259 -17.92 27.27 18.09
N THR A 260 -17.09 26.27 18.33
CA THR A 260 -17.52 24.88 18.53
C THR A 260 -16.84 24.29 19.76
N MET A 261 -17.52 23.37 20.43
CA MET A 261 -16.93 22.53 21.48
C MET A 261 -17.42 21.10 21.38
N ILE A 262 -16.60 20.17 21.86
CA ILE A 262 -16.91 18.75 21.96
C ILE A 262 -16.80 18.34 23.42
N MET A 263 -17.75 17.53 23.87
CA MET A 263 -17.65 16.75 25.10
C MET A 263 -17.76 15.27 24.74
N GLY A 264 -16.79 14.46 25.17
CA GLY A 264 -16.74 13.06 24.79
C GLY A 264 -15.72 12.23 25.57
N TYR A 265 -15.55 10.97 25.19
CA TYR A 265 -14.73 10.00 25.92
C TYR A 265 -13.49 9.57 25.11
N PRO A 266 -12.50 10.46 24.90
CA PRO A 266 -11.30 10.12 24.16
C PRO A 266 -10.56 8.95 24.81
N GLY A 267 -10.16 8.01 23.96
CA GLY A 267 -9.62 6.70 24.32
C GLY A 267 -8.27 6.81 24.99
N ARG A 268 -7.23 7.10 24.22
CA ARG A 268 -5.84 7.20 24.69
C ARG A 268 -5.04 8.22 23.88
N THR A 269 -4.20 8.98 24.57
CA THR A 269 -3.11 9.77 23.98
C THR A 269 -1.83 9.51 24.78
N ASN A 270 -0.69 9.85 24.20
CA ASN A 270 0.64 9.79 24.81
C ASN A 270 1.42 11.09 24.52
N ARG A 271 0.80 12.26 24.78
CA ARG A 271 1.33 13.61 24.50
C ARG A 271 2.64 13.88 25.23
N TYR A 272 2.86 13.20 26.35
CA TYR A 272 4.00 13.40 27.23
C TYR A 272 5.10 12.35 27.07
N MET A 273 5.02 11.51 26.04
CA MET A 273 6.08 10.55 25.75
C MET A 273 7.43 11.24 25.49
N SER A 274 8.50 10.52 25.82
CA SER A 274 9.90 10.93 25.63
C SER A 274 10.30 10.92 24.16
N SER A 275 11.40 11.59 23.82
CA SER A 275 12.00 11.52 22.48
C SER A 275 12.36 10.10 22.08
N PHE A 276 12.79 9.27 23.04
CA PHE A 276 13.14 7.86 22.83
C PHE A 276 11.92 7.03 22.43
N ASP A 277 10.78 7.23 23.08
CA ASP A 277 9.54 6.52 22.73
C ASP A 277 8.93 7.01 21.40
N VAL A 278 9.05 8.31 21.08
CA VAL A 278 8.65 8.83 19.76
C VAL A 278 9.53 8.20 18.67
N GLN A 279 10.85 8.13 18.89
CA GLN A 279 11.77 7.52 17.95
C GLN A 279 11.50 6.03 17.77
N GLU A 280 11.25 5.29 18.86
CA GLU A 280 10.84 3.88 18.80
C GLU A 280 9.53 3.68 18.02
N ALA A 281 8.55 4.56 18.21
CA ALA A 281 7.30 4.51 17.46
C ALA A 281 7.56 4.67 15.96
N ILE A 282 8.39 5.65 15.57
CA ILE A 282 8.76 5.94 14.17
C ILE A 282 9.55 4.78 13.54
N ASP A 283 10.58 4.28 14.23
CA ASP A 283 11.58 3.38 13.64
C ASP A 283 11.20 1.91 13.75
N ILE A 284 10.45 1.53 14.79
CA ILE A 284 10.28 0.12 15.17
C ILE A 284 8.81 -0.27 15.23
N LEU A 285 8.02 0.32 16.12
CA LEU A 285 6.70 -0.20 16.46
C LEU A 285 5.67 0.05 15.35
N ASN A 286 5.55 1.29 14.86
CA ASN A 286 4.59 1.60 13.79
C ASN A 286 4.93 0.83 12.49
N PRO A 287 6.20 0.82 12.02
CA PRO A 287 6.58 0.01 10.85
C PRO A 287 6.30 -1.48 11.04
N THR A 288 6.50 -2.04 12.24
CA THR A 288 6.19 -3.44 12.53
C THR A 288 4.71 -3.74 12.34
N VAL A 289 3.82 -2.91 12.90
CA VAL A 289 2.36 -3.07 12.73
C VAL A 289 1.95 -2.94 11.26
N VAL A 290 2.47 -1.91 10.58
CA VAL A 290 2.19 -1.65 9.16
C VAL A 290 2.59 -2.85 8.31
N LYS A 291 3.79 -3.40 8.52
CA LYS A 291 4.31 -4.56 7.78
C LYS A 291 3.40 -5.79 7.93
N ILE A 292 2.95 -6.10 9.16
CA ILE A 292 2.10 -7.26 9.43
C ILE A 292 0.73 -7.08 8.77
N ARG A 293 0.15 -5.89 8.93
CA ARG A 293 -1.18 -5.57 8.39
C ARG A 293 -1.19 -5.47 6.88
N ASP A 294 -0.13 -4.99 6.24
CA ASP A 294 -0.01 -4.98 4.78
C ASP A 294 -0.13 -6.39 4.20
N LYS A 295 0.61 -7.35 4.79
CA LYS A 295 0.52 -8.76 4.41
C LYS A 295 -0.88 -9.34 4.64
N LYS A 296 -1.49 -9.04 5.79
CA LYS A 296 -2.85 -9.48 6.12
C LYS A 296 -3.90 -8.91 5.16
N LEU A 297 -3.86 -7.61 4.91
CA LEU A 297 -4.80 -6.90 4.03
C LEU A 297 -4.68 -7.36 2.58
N ALA A 298 -3.47 -7.67 2.10
CA ALA A 298 -3.27 -8.24 0.76
C ALA A 298 -4.01 -9.58 0.61
N ILE A 299 -3.85 -10.49 1.58
CA ILE A 299 -4.54 -11.79 1.60
C ILE A 299 -6.06 -11.58 1.68
N LEU A 300 -6.53 -10.75 2.61
CA LEU A 300 -7.96 -10.50 2.76
C LEU A 300 -8.57 -9.89 1.48
N ARG A 301 -7.89 -8.93 0.84
CA ARG A 301 -8.37 -8.30 -0.39
C ARG A 301 -8.51 -9.31 -1.52
N GLU A 302 -7.50 -10.15 -1.74
CA GLU A 302 -7.54 -11.21 -2.75
C GLU A 302 -8.75 -12.14 -2.51
N ARG A 303 -8.95 -12.56 -1.25
CA ARG A 303 -10.06 -13.45 -0.88
C ARG A 303 -11.42 -12.78 -1.00
N MET A 304 -11.58 -11.54 -0.53
CA MET A 304 -12.82 -10.76 -0.65
C MET A 304 -13.17 -10.42 -2.10
N ASN A 305 -12.19 -10.34 -3.00
CA ASN A 305 -12.42 -10.15 -4.43
C ASN A 305 -12.87 -11.44 -5.13
N SER A 306 -12.56 -12.60 -4.56
CA SER A 306 -12.92 -13.90 -5.14
C SER A 306 -14.39 -14.29 -4.95
N SER A 307 -15.09 -13.73 -3.96
CA SER A 307 -16.50 -14.05 -3.68
C SER A 307 -17.20 -12.96 -2.87
N THR A 308 -18.44 -12.65 -3.23
CA THR A 308 -19.33 -11.76 -2.47
C THR A 308 -19.60 -12.27 -1.06
N GLU A 309 -19.72 -13.60 -0.87
CA GLU A 309 -19.92 -14.20 0.46
C GLU A 309 -18.72 -13.90 1.37
N ILE A 310 -17.49 -14.12 0.87
CA ILE A 310 -16.26 -13.82 1.63
C ILE A 310 -16.15 -12.31 1.91
N ARG A 311 -16.53 -11.48 0.94
CA ARG A 311 -16.58 -10.02 1.10
C ARG A 311 -17.49 -9.63 2.27
N ILE A 312 -18.69 -10.19 2.37
CA ILE A 312 -19.63 -9.93 3.47
C ILE A 312 -19.01 -10.37 4.82
N LYS A 313 -18.46 -11.59 4.88
CA LYS A 313 -17.85 -12.14 6.10
C LYS A 313 -16.67 -11.32 6.62
N TYR A 314 -15.81 -10.82 5.73
CA TYR A 314 -14.57 -10.15 6.11
C TYR A 314 -14.59 -8.62 6.02
N ALA A 315 -15.65 -7.98 5.51
CA ALA A 315 -15.73 -6.53 5.34
C ALA A 315 -15.42 -5.74 6.63
N ALA A 316 -16.02 -6.13 7.76
CA ALA A 316 -15.78 -5.48 9.04
C ALA A 316 -14.33 -5.65 9.53
N LYS A 317 -13.78 -6.86 9.43
CA LYS A 317 -12.39 -7.19 9.82
C LYS A 317 -11.37 -6.46 8.95
N TYR A 318 -11.62 -6.40 7.64
CA TYR A 318 -10.79 -5.69 6.67
C TYR A 318 -10.78 -4.19 6.99
N ALA A 319 -11.96 -3.57 7.11
CA ALA A 319 -12.08 -2.14 7.41
C ALA A 319 -11.39 -1.78 8.74
N GLN A 320 -11.58 -2.56 9.80
CA GLN A 320 -10.91 -2.32 11.08
C GLN A 320 -9.37 -2.42 10.97
N THR A 321 -8.88 -3.41 10.20
CA THR A 321 -7.44 -3.61 10.00
C THR A 321 -6.84 -2.48 9.17
N SER A 322 -7.51 -2.11 8.07
CA SER A 322 -7.19 -1.05 7.11
C SER A 322 -7.16 0.32 7.76
N ASN A 323 -8.16 0.62 8.61
CA ASN A 323 -8.27 1.89 9.33
C ASN A 323 -7.01 2.20 10.14
N TYR A 324 -6.61 1.27 11.01
CA TYR A 324 -5.43 1.46 11.86
C TYR A 324 -4.10 1.23 11.11
N TRP A 325 -4.10 0.47 10.00
CA TRP A 325 -2.94 0.39 9.10
C TRP A 325 -2.64 1.77 8.49
N LYS A 326 -3.66 2.46 7.97
CA LYS A 326 -3.55 3.84 7.49
C LYS A 326 -3.15 4.80 8.60
N TYR A 327 -3.78 4.72 9.77
CA TYR A 327 -3.45 5.55 10.93
C TYR A 327 -1.95 5.51 11.28
N TYR A 328 -1.32 4.33 11.37
CA TYR A 328 0.09 4.24 11.75
C TYR A 328 1.03 4.81 10.68
N ILE A 329 0.65 4.72 9.40
CA ILE A 329 1.37 5.39 8.31
C ILE A 329 1.25 6.91 8.47
N GLY A 330 0.03 7.42 8.65
CA GLY A 330 -0.23 8.85 8.85
C GLY A 330 0.46 9.41 10.09
N GLN A 331 0.40 8.71 11.22
CA GLN A 331 1.05 9.08 12.46
C GLN A 331 2.57 9.18 12.27
N THR A 332 3.20 8.15 11.71
CA THR A 332 4.66 8.14 11.49
C THR A 332 5.10 9.31 10.62
N ARG A 333 4.37 9.57 9.53
CA ARG A 333 4.61 10.73 8.65
C ARG A 333 4.44 12.05 9.39
N GLY A 334 3.37 12.20 10.18
CA GLY A 334 3.10 13.41 10.96
C GLY A 334 4.19 13.69 12.00
N LEU A 335 4.66 12.65 12.71
CA LEU A 335 5.72 12.78 13.72
C LEU A 335 7.05 13.24 13.11
N LYS A 336 7.43 12.69 11.95
CA LYS A 336 8.64 13.12 11.21
C LYS A 336 8.50 14.54 10.70
N ARG A 337 7.42 14.85 9.98
CA ARG A 337 7.13 16.19 9.41
C ARG A 337 7.18 17.29 10.48
N LEU A 338 6.65 17.01 11.67
CA LEU A 338 6.59 17.97 12.77
C LEU A 338 7.89 18.05 13.60
N ASN A 339 8.93 17.28 13.25
CA ASN A 339 10.16 17.08 14.02
C ASN A 339 9.88 16.88 15.52
N VAL A 340 8.97 15.95 15.84
CA VAL A 340 8.53 15.74 17.22
C VAL A 340 9.68 15.25 18.09
N VAL A 341 10.54 14.37 17.57
CA VAL A 341 11.74 13.89 18.28
C VAL A 341 12.62 15.06 18.69
N GLY A 342 12.98 15.95 17.76
CA GLY A 342 13.82 17.11 18.06
C GLY A 342 13.19 18.08 19.07
N LYS A 343 11.87 18.30 18.97
CA LYS A 343 11.12 19.10 19.96
C LYS A 343 11.17 18.49 21.36
N LYS A 344 11.01 17.16 21.47
CA LYS A 344 11.11 16.43 22.74
C LYS A 344 12.53 16.46 23.30
N GLN A 345 13.55 16.21 22.48
CA GLN A 345 14.96 16.31 22.89
C GLN A 345 15.30 17.68 23.45
N LYS A 346 14.81 18.76 22.81
CA LYS A 346 14.99 20.11 23.32
C LYS A 346 14.33 20.30 24.69
N GLN A 347 13.09 19.86 24.86
CA GLN A 347 12.38 19.92 26.15
C GLN A 347 13.10 19.12 27.23
N GLU A 348 13.65 17.96 26.89
CA GLU A 348 14.39 17.08 27.80
C GLU A 348 15.73 17.69 28.22
N GLN A 349 16.43 18.37 27.30
CA GLN A 349 17.63 19.14 27.61
C GLN A 349 17.33 20.31 28.55
N GLU A 350 16.25 21.07 28.28
CA GLU A 350 15.78 22.15 29.16
C GLU A 350 15.41 21.61 30.55
N PHE A 351 14.70 20.48 30.60
CA PHE A 351 14.35 19.78 31.84
C PHE A 351 15.59 19.37 32.64
N LEU A 352 16.60 18.76 32.01
CA LEU A 352 17.84 18.38 32.68
C LEU A 352 18.63 19.59 33.18
N ALA A 353 18.70 20.67 32.40
CA ALA A 353 19.37 21.90 32.82
C ALA A 353 18.68 22.51 34.05
N TRP A 354 17.35 22.59 34.03
CA TRP A 354 16.53 23.05 35.15
C TRP A 354 16.69 22.16 36.39
N ALA A 355 16.62 20.84 36.23
CA ALA A 355 16.77 19.88 37.32
C ALA A 355 18.16 19.99 37.98
N ASN A 356 19.22 20.09 37.17
CA ASN A 356 20.60 20.14 37.66
C ASN A 356 20.99 21.48 38.30
N ALA A 357 20.21 22.55 38.08
CA ALA A 357 20.50 23.88 38.61
C ALA A 357 20.22 24.02 40.12
N ASP A 358 19.54 23.05 40.75
CA ASP A 358 19.33 23.03 42.21
C ASP A 358 19.63 21.63 42.79
N PRO A 359 20.34 21.52 43.94
CA PRO A 359 20.68 20.22 44.53
C PRO A 359 19.48 19.34 44.89
N SER A 360 18.36 19.93 45.35
CA SER A 360 17.15 19.18 45.73
C SER A 360 16.41 18.66 44.51
N ARG A 361 16.27 19.48 43.45
CA ARG A 361 15.71 19.04 42.17
C ARG A 361 16.60 18.00 41.49
N LYS A 362 17.93 18.17 41.55
CA LYS A 362 18.88 17.21 40.99
C LYS A 362 18.76 15.84 41.64
N ALA A 363 18.59 15.79 42.96
CA ALA A 363 18.39 14.53 43.68
C ALA A 363 17.11 13.79 43.26
N LEU A 364 16.05 14.52 42.88
CA LEU A 364 14.76 13.94 42.51
C LEU A 364 14.62 13.65 41.01
N TYR A 365 15.08 14.56 40.15
CA TYR A 365 14.82 14.56 38.70
C TYR A 365 16.07 14.32 37.85
N GLY A 366 17.28 14.40 38.41
CA GLY A 366 18.53 14.41 37.64
C GLY A 366 18.81 13.13 36.83
N GLN A 367 18.16 12.00 37.17
CA GLN A 367 18.27 10.73 36.47
C GLN A 367 17.07 10.41 35.55
N VAL A 368 16.04 11.26 35.53
CA VAL A 368 14.77 10.93 34.86
C VAL A 368 14.96 10.66 33.36
N ILE A 369 15.71 11.51 32.64
CA ILE A 369 15.91 11.33 31.19
C ILE A 369 16.75 10.09 30.89
N SER A 370 17.79 9.82 31.68
CA SER A 370 18.61 8.60 31.51
C SER A 370 17.83 7.33 31.85
N ASP A 371 16.93 7.38 32.85
CA ASP A 371 16.04 6.27 33.18
C ASP A 371 15.03 6.02 32.05
N LEU A 372 14.45 7.09 31.48
CA LEU A 372 13.57 6.98 30.31
C LEU A 372 14.28 6.27 29.14
N GLU A 373 15.48 6.73 28.76
CA GLU A 373 16.27 6.12 27.68
C GLU A 373 16.59 4.64 27.95
N LYS A 374 17.13 4.37 29.14
CA LYS A 374 17.57 3.04 29.54
C LYS A 374 16.41 2.04 29.51
N TYR A 375 15.33 2.33 30.24
CA TYR A 375 14.23 1.37 30.37
C TYR A 375 13.42 1.27 29.09
N GLN A 376 13.28 2.34 28.31
CA GLN A 376 12.68 2.25 26.97
C GLN A 376 13.45 1.26 26.10
N LYS A 377 14.78 1.40 26.01
CA LYS A 377 15.65 0.53 25.20
C LYS A 377 15.64 -0.93 25.66
N GLU A 378 15.64 -1.18 26.97
CA GLU A 378 15.55 -2.53 27.54
C GLU A 378 14.22 -3.22 27.16
N LEU A 379 13.14 -2.44 26.98
CA LEU A 379 11.82 -2.97 26.66
C LEU A 379 11.53 -3.14 25.16
N THR A 380 12.29 -2.48 24.27
CA THR A 380 12.03 -2.44 22.82
C THR A 380 11.84 -3.82 22.19
N ALA A 381 12.77 -4.74 22.42
CA ALA A 381 12.72 -6.07 21.80
C ALA A 381 11.48 -6.88 22.25
N PHE A 382 11.11 -6.77 23.54
CA PHE A 382 9.91 -7.39 24.06
C PHE A 382 8.64 -6.73 23.50
N LYS A 383 8.58 -5.38 23.46
CA LYS A 383 7.45 -4.65 22.85
C LYS A 383 7.25 -5.08 21.40
N GLN A 384 8.32 -5.17 20.61
CA GLN A 384 8.26 -5.63 19.23
C GLN A 384 7.76 -7.08 19.13
N MET A 385 8.27 -8.00 19.95
CA MET A 385 7.77 -9.38 19.99
C MET A 385 6.28 -9.42 20.36
N ARG A 386 5.87 -8.67 21.39
CA ARG A 386 4.47 -8.60 21.83
C ARG A 386 3.55 -8.05 20.72
N THR A 387 4.04 -7.10 19.92
CA THR A 387 3.35 -6.64 18.71
C THR A 387 3.15 -7.79 17.71
N TYR A 388 4.18 -8.59 17.42
CA TYR A 388 4.03 -9.77 16.56
C TYR A 388 3.08 -10.83 17.14
N VAL A 389 3.15 -11.12 18.44
CA VAL A 389 2.20 -12.04 19.11
C VAL A 389 0.77 -11.54 18.94
N ASN A 390 0.53 -10.25 19.15
CA ASN A 390 -0.81 -9.68 19.03
C ASN A 390 -1.30 -9.62 17.58
N GLU A 391 -0.50 -9.07 16.66
CA GLU A 391 -0.93 -8.74 15.31
C GLU A 391 -0.80 -9.91 14.32
N ALA A 392 0.21 -10.78 14.48
CA ALA A 392 0.45 -11.91 13.58
C ALA A 392 -0.11 -13.24 14.08
N ALA A 393 -0.22 -13.45 15.40
CA ALA A 393 -0.81 -14.67 15.96
C ALA A 393 -2.27 -14.46 16.39
N PHE A 394 -2.54 -13.70 17.46
CA PHE A 394 -3.90 -13.59 18.02
C PHE A 394 -4.90 -12.83 17.15
N ARG A 395 -4.44 -11.84 16.40
CA ARG A 395 -5.25 -11.04 15.46
C ARG A 395 -4.84 -11.28 14.01
N GLY A 396 -3.94 -12.22 13.75
CA GLY A 396 -3.46 -12.51 12.40
C GLY A 396 -4.50 -13.28 11.61
N GLY A 397 -4.69 -14.54 11.99
CA GLY A 397 -5.85 -15.37 11.67
C GLY A 397 -6.89 -15.35 12.79
N ASP A 398 -8.04 -15.97 12.55
CA ASP A 398 -9.17 -16.01 13.46
C ASP A 398 -9.06 -17.14 14.51
N LEU A 399 -8.44 -18.28 14.18
CA LEU A 399 -8.55 -19.50 15.00
C LEU A 399 -7.70 -19.50 16.27
N ILE A 400 -6.50 -18.89 16.27
CA ILE A 400 -5.67 -18.78 17.49
C ILE A 400 -6.42 -17.96 18.55
N GLY A 401 -7.01 -16.84 18.15
CA GLY A 401 -7.82 -15.99 19.03
C GLY A 401 -9.10 -16.68 19.49
N PHE A 402 -9.77 -17.42 18.60
CA PHE A 402 -10.98 -18.15 18.94
C PHE A 402 -10.74 -19.29 19.95
N SER A 403 -9.67 -20.07 19.75
CA SER A 403 -9.35 -21.21 20.62
C SER A 403 -9.04 -20.80 22.06
N ALA A 404 -8.59 -19.55 22.27
CA ALA A 404 -8.39 -18.97 23.60
C ALA A 404 -9.68 -18.91 24.45
N ARG A 405 -10.88 -18.96 23.85
CA ARG A 405 -12.17 -19.05 24.56
C ARG A 405 -12.32 -20.37 25.32
N PHE A 406 -11.62 -21.42 24.90
CA PHE A 406 -11.67 -22.76 25.48
C PHE A 406 -10.77 -22.93 26.71
N SER A 407 -10.00 -21.90 27.10
CA SER A 407 -9.13 -21.97 28.30
C SER A 407 -9.91 -22.18 29.60
N ARG A 408 -11.10 -21.61 29.73
CA ARG A 408 -11.93 -21.85 30.93
C ARG A 408 -12.47 -23.29 30.95
N LEU A 409 -12.85 -23.83 29.80
CA LEU A 409 -13.26 -25.22 29.67
C LEU A 409 -12.13 -26.17 30.06
N ALA A 410 -10.91 -25.95 29.58
CA ALA A 410 -9.74 -26.75 29.94
C ALA A 410 -9.54 -26.80 31.47
N LYS A 411 -9.57 -25.64 32.13
CA LYS A 411 -9.45 -25.54 33.59
C LYS A 411 -10.58 -26.29 34.33
N LEU A 412 -11.82 -26.19 33.85
CA LEU A 412 -12.95 -26.89 34.48
C LEU A 412 -12.89 -28.42 34.29
N LEU A 413 -12.37 -28.88 33.15
CA LEU A 413 -12.13 -30.30 32.86
C LEU A 413 -11.00 -30.85 33.76
N GLU A 414 -9.96 -30.06 34.02
CA GLU A 414 -8.89 -30.39 34.96
C GLU A 414 -9.42 -30.47 36.41
N GLU A 415 -10.29 -29.53 36.81
CA GLU A 415 -10.94 -29.50 38.13
C GLU A 415 -12.00 -30.61 38.33
N GLY A 416 -12.42 -31.31 37.27
CA GLY A 416 -13.44 -32.36 37.34
C GLY A 416 -14.87 -31.86 37.62
N ASN A 417 -15.18 -30.59 37.36
CA ASN A 417 -16.49 -30.00 37.68
C ASN A 417 -17.50 -30.20 36.54
N ASN A 418 -18.15 -31.37 36.50
CA ASN A 418 -19.05 -31.77 35.41
C ASN A 418 -20.24 -30.82 35.18
N GLU A 419 -20.76 -30.16 36.22
CA GLU A 419 -21.88 -29.22 36.12
C GLU A 419 -21.45 -27.93 35.40
N LYS A 420 -20.35 -27.31 35.87
CA LYS A 420 -19.79 -26.11 35.23
C LYS A 420 -19.24 -26.39 33.83
N VAL A 421 -18.75 -27.61 33.57
CA VAL A 421 -18.35 -28.03 32.22
C VAL A 421 -19.55 -27.98 31.28
N LYS A 422 -20.72 -28.50 31.67
CA LYS A 422 -21.94 -28.43 30.84
C LYS A 422 -22.36 -26.99 30.57
N GLU A 423 -22.37 -26.13 31.59
CA GLU A 423 -22.69 -24.71 31.43
C GLU A 423 -21.73 -24.01 30.45
N MET A 424 -20.42 -24.25 30.61
CA MET A 424 -19.39 -23.70 29.73
C MET A 424 -19.55 -24.22 28.28
N CYS A 425 -19.91 -25.49 28.09
CA CYS A 425 -20.17 -26.04 26.76
C CYS A 425 -21.36 -25.35 26.08
N THR A 426 -22.46 -25.11 26.80
CA THR A 426 -23.61 -24.36 26.28
C THR A 426 -23.20 -22.96 25.80
N GLN A 427 -22.37 -22.26 26.58
CA GLN A 427 -21.84 -20.94 26.19
C GLN A 427 -20.94 -21.03 24.95
N LEU A 428 -20.06 -22.04 24.90
CA LEU A 428 -19.16 -22.26 23.76
C LEU A 428 -19.91 -22.67 22.50
N ILE A 429 -21.03 -23.39 22.60
CA ILE A 429 -21.90 -23.70 21.45
C ILE A 429 -22.41 -22.40 20.82
N ALA A 430 -22.98 -21.50 21.61
CA ALA A 430 -23.47 -20.20 21.11
C ALA A 430 -22.34 -19.38 20.47
N GLN A 431 -21.18 -19.28 21.16
CA GLN A 431 -20.01 -18.56 20.64
C GLN A 431 -19.41 -19.19 19.38
N THR A 432 -19.55 -20.51 19.21
CA THR A 432 -19.08 -21.25 18.03
C THR A 432 -19.95 -20.92 16.83
N LEU A 433 -21.28 -21.03 16.99
CA LEU A 433 -22.22 -20.73 15.92
C LEU A 433 -22.07 -19.28 15.43
N ASP A 434 -21.91 -18.34 16.36
CA ASP A 434 -21.66 -16.93 16.04
C ASP A 434 -20.33 -16.72 15.31
N PHE A 435 -19.24 -17.31 15.80
CA PHE A 435 -17.91 -17.17 15.19
C PHE A 435 -17.85 -17.67 13.75
N TYR A 436 -18.41 -18.85 13.47
CA TYR A 436 -18.32 -19.46 12.15
C TYR A 436 -19.24 -18.80 11.09
N LYS A 437 -20.15 -17.90 11.50
CA LYS A 437 -20.93 -17.06 10.58
C LYS A 437 -20.02 -16.23 9.66
N ASP A 438 -18.94 -15.69 10.22
CA ASP A 438 -18.03 -14.74 9.56
C ASP A 438 -16.63 -15.35 9.29
N PHE A 439 -16.55 -16.68 9.15
CA PHE A 439 -15.31 -17.44 8.97
C PHE A 439 -15.20 -18.08 7.57
N ASP A 440 -14.00 -18.03 6.97
CA ASP A 440 -13.63 -18.78 5.76
C ASP A 440 -12.34 -19.58 5.99
N LEU A 441 -12.41 -20.90 5.87
CA LEU A 441 -11.31 -21.81 6.19
C LEU A 441 -10.08 -21.61 5.27
N GLU A 442 -10.30 -21.36 3.99
CA GLU A 442 -9.20 -21.15 3.04
C GLU A 442 -8.48 -19.82 3.28
N THR A 443 -9.24 -18.77 3.61
CA THR A 443 -8.67 -17.49 4.07
C THR A 443 -7.85 -17.68 5.34
N GLU A 444 -8.36 -18.44 6.31
CA GLU A 444 -7.65 -18.73 7.55
C GLU A 444 -6.33 -19.48 7.33
N LYS A 445 -6.32 -20.50 6.45
CA LYS A 445 -5.09 -21.23 6.09
C LYS A 445 -4.01 -20.30 5.55
N LEU A 446 -4.39 -19.36 4.68
CA LEU A 446 -3.46 -18.39 4.11
C LEU A 446 -2.93 -17.43 5.17
N LEU A 447 -3.80 -16.88 6.02
CA LEU A 447 -3.41 -15.99 7.11
C LEU A 447 -2.48 -16.69 8.10
N TYR A 448 -2.87 -17.88 8.59
CA TYR A 448 -2.12 -18.65 9.57
C TYR A 448 -0.71 -18.98 9.07
N LYS A 449 -0.58 -19.50 7.84
CA LYS A 449 0.73 -19.81 7.26
C LYS A 449 1.60 -18.55 7.15
N ASN A 450 1.11 -17.52 6.44
CA ASN A 450 1.94 -16.38 6.07
C ASN A 450 2.34 -15.53 7.27
N LEU A 451 1.45 -15.37 8.26
CA LEU A 451 1.72 -14.53 9.42
C LEU A 451 2.60 -15.23 10.46
N LEU A 452 2.51 -16.57 10.58
CA LEU A 452 3.47 -17.33 11.40
C LEU A 452 4.87 -17.37 10.78
N GLU A 453 4.96 -17.50 9.46
CA GLU A 453 6.24 -17.39 8.74
C GLU A 453 6.86 -16.00 8.96
N MET A 454 6.02 -14.96 8.90
CA MET A 454 6.45 -13.60 9.19
C MET A 454 6.92 -13.43 10.64
N PHE A 455 6.23 -14.00 11.63
CA PHE A 455 6.70 -14.04 13.01
C PHE A 455 8.10 -14.67 13.10
N TYR A 456 8.27 -15.85 12.49
CA TYR A 456 9.53 -16.60 12.53
C TYR A 456 10.70 -15.81 11.95
N LEU A 457 10.50 -15.13 10.82
CA LEU A 457 11.57 -14.41 10.14
C LEU A 457 11.97 -13.10 10.81
N ASN A 458 11.09 -12.50 11.61
CA ASN A 458 11.27 -11.11 12.07
C ASN A 458 11.39 -10.94 13.60
N VAL A 459 11.10 -11.98 14.39
CA VAL A 459 11.24 -11.93 15.85
C VAL A 459 12.57 -12.55 16.27
N ASN A 460 13.25 -11.95 17.26
CA ASN A 460 14.47 -12.54 17.83
C ASN A 460 14.16 -13.95 18.38
N LYS A 461 15.02 -14.91 18.03
CA LYS A 461 14.96 -16.33 18.43
C LYS A 461 14.85 -16.53 19.93
N ASP A 462 15.40 -15.63 20.73
CA ASP A 462 15.28 -15.68 22.20
C ASP A 462 13.82 -15.58 22.67
N PHE A 463 12.95 -14.97 21.87
CA PHE A 463 11.52 -14.88 22.11
C PHE A 463 10.67 -15.83 21.25
N TYR A 464 11.27 -16.92 20.73
CA TYR A 464 10.49 -17.92 20.04
C TYR A 464 9.55 -18.66 21.01
N PRO A 465 8.24 -18.71 20.73
CA PRO A 465 7.35 -19.64 21.41
C PRO A 465 7.73 -21.07 21.02
N THR A 466 7.40 -22.04 21.87
CA THR A 466 7.75 -23.46 21.67
C THR A 466 7.30 -24.00 20.32
N ILE A 467 6.23 -23.48 19.75
CA ILE A 467 5.74 -23.87 18.43
C ILE A 467 6.69 -23.46 17.30
N MET A 468 7.41 -22.34 17.43
CA MET A 468 8.42 -21.92 16.45
C MET A 468 9.64 -22.84 16.48
N GLU A 469 10.01 -23.34 17.66
CA GLU A 469 11.04 -24.37 17.76
C GLU A 469 10.60 -25.70 17.13
N GLU A 470 9.35 -26.11 17.34
CA GLU A 470 8.79 -27.30 16.71
C GLU A 470 8.83 -27.18 15.18
N ILE A 471 8.39 -26.04 14.64
CA ILE A 471 8.41 -25.77 13.19
C ILE A 471 9.83 -25.83 12.65
N ALA A 472 10.80 -25.21 13.34
CA ALA A 472 12.20 -25.25 12.94
C ALA A 472 12.78 -26.68 12.98
N LYS A 473 12.51 -27.44 14.05
CA LYS A 473 13.10 -28.78 14.27
C LYS A 473 12.45 -29.85 13.39
N LYS A 474 11.10 -29.94 13.41
CA LYS A 474 10.30 -31.00 12.78
C LYS A 474 9.94 -30.70 11.32
N TYR A 475 9.62 -29.45 11.02
CA TYR A 475 9.19 -29.03 9.67
C TYR A 475 10.29 -28.30 8.89
N LYS A 476 11.48 -28.12 9.48
CA LYS A 476 12.64 -27.44 8.86
C LYS A 476 12.31 -26.02 8.36
N GLY A 477 11.45 -25.31 9.11
CA GLY A 477 10.98 -23.97 8.71
C GLY A 477 9.97 -23.97 7.57
N ASN A 478 9.43 -25.12 7.15
CA ASN A 478 8.42 -25.19 6.09
C ASN A 478 7.00 -24.93 6.66
N PHE A 479 6.59 -23.66 6.64
CA PHE A 479 5.27 -23.22 7.13
C PHE A 479 4.09 -23.77 6.33
N GLN A 480 4.27 -24.05 5.03
CA GLN A 480 3.23 -24.68 4.21
C GLN A 480 2.91 -26.09 4.71
N LYS A 481 3.93 -26.90 4.95
CA LYS A 481 3.79 -28.28 5.43
C LYS A 481 3.23 -28.30 6.86
N TYR A 482 3.73 -27.41 7.72
CA TYR A 482 3.22 -27.27 9.08
C TYR A 482 1.74 -26.87 9.09
N SER A 483 1.36 -25.84 8.33
CA SER A 483 -0.04 -25.40 8.23
C SER A 483 -0.94 -26.52 7.71
N ALA A 484 -0.54 -27.25 6.67
CA ALA A 484 -1.33 -28.38 6.17
C ALA A 484 -1.58 -29.45 7.24
N ASP A 485 -0.57 -29.78 8.05
CA ASP A 485 -0.70 -30.75 9.15
C ASP A 485 -1.60 -30.22 10.29
N VAL A 486 -1.51 -28.94 10.63
CA VAL A 486 -2.40 -28.28 11.60
C VAL A 486 -3.86 -28.40 11.18
N PHE A 487 -4.18 -28.01 9.95
CA PHE A 487 -5.56 -28.02 9.45
C PHE A 487 -6.09 -29.42 9.13
N ALA A 488 -5.22 -30.43 8.98
CA ALA A 488 -5.65 -31.82 8.86
C ALA A 488 -6.08 -32.43 10.21
N ASN A 489 -5.59 -31.89 11.34
CA ASN A 489 -5.73 -32.53 12.64
C ASN A 489 -6.48 -31.68 13.69
N THR A 490 -6.80 -30.42 13.39
CA THR A 490 -7.47 -29.54 14.37
C THR A 490 -8.98 -29.73 14.43
N ILE A 491 -9.56 -29.63 15.63
CA ILE A 491 -11.00 -29.61 15.86
C ILE A 491 -11.64 -28.26 15.46
N PHE A 492 -10.84 -27.23 15.22
CA PHE A 492 -11.29 -25.87 14.88
C PHE A 492 -11.43 -25.64 13.36
N VAL A 493 -11.52 -26.70 12.55
CA VAL A 493 -11.67 -26.57 11.09
C VAL A 493 -13.08 -26.15 10.66
N SER A 494 -14.10 -26.44 11.48
CA SER A 494 -15.50 -26.16 11.17
C SER A 494 -16.35 -26.07 12.43
N SER A 495 -17.49 -25.39 12.32
CA SER A 495 -18.50 -25.36 13.40
C SER A 495 -18.92 -26.77 13.80
N SER A 496 -19.18 -27.67 12.85
CA SER A 496 -19.58 -29.04 13.14
C SER A 496 -18.53 -29.81 13.97
N SER A 497 -17.25 -29.65 13.64
CA SER A 497 -16.16 -30.32 14.37
C SER A 497 -16.05 -29.85 15.82
N VAL A 498 -16.18 -28.54 16.04
CA VAL A 498 -16.20 -27.95 17.40
C VAL A 498 -17.43 -28.40 18.18
N LEU A 499 -18.62 -28.40 17.58
CA LEU A 499 -19.86 -28.85 18.24
C LEU A 499 -19.79 -30.33 18.64
N SER A 500 -19.30 -31.20 17.75
CA SER A 500 -19.09 -32.61 18.08
C SER A 500 -18.05 -32.81 19.19
N PHE A 501 -17.05 -31.94 19.31
CA PHE A 501 -16.14 -31.97 20.45
C PHE A 501 -16.85 -31.58 21.77
N LEU A 502 -17.75 -30.59 21.73
CA LEU A 502 -18.47 -30.09 22.91
C LEU A 502 -19.55 -31.05 23.43
N GLU A 503 -19.95 -32.06 22.67
CA GLU A 503 -20.85 -33.12 23.15
C GLU A 503 -20.21 -33.99 24.25
N ALA A 504 -18.90 -34.24 24.14
CA ALA A 504 -18.13 -35.04 25.08
C ALA A 504 -16.68 -34.52 25.18
N PRO A 505 -16.47 -33.31 25.74
CA PRO A 505 -15.16 -32.68 25.75
C PRO A 505 -14.24 -33.42 26.73
N THR A 506 -12.99 -33.63 26.32
CA THR A 506 -11.94 -34.16 27.19
C THR A 506 -10.73 -33.24 27.17
N LEU A 507 -10.10 -33.08 28.34
CA LEU A 507 -8.90 -32.24 28.47
C LEU A 507 -7.81 -32.71 27.50
N LYS A 508 -7.56 -34.03 27.46
CA LYS A 508 -6.57 -34.65 26.57
C LYS A 508 -6.77 -34.31 25.10
N LYS A 509 -8.02 -34.31 24.59
CA LYS A 509 -8.30 -34.00 23.18
C LYS A 509 -8.11 -32.52 22.89
N LEU A 510 -8.52 -31.63 23.81
CA LEU A 510 -8.33 -30.18 23.68
C LEU A 510 -6.84 -29.79 23.73
N GLU A 511 -6.09 -30.32 24.69
CA GLU A 511 -4.65 -30.05 24.83
C GLU A 511 -3.83 -30.65 23.69
N ALA A 512 -4.30 -31.72 23.05
CA ALA A 512 -3.66 -32.30 21.88
C ALA A 512 -3.86 -31.50 20.59
N ASP A 513 -4.89 -30.65 20.53
CA ASP A 513 -5.28 -29.90 19.33
C ASP A 513 -4.16 -28.93 18.86
N PRO A 514 -3.77 -28.94 17.57
CA PRO A 514 -2.66 -28.10 17.08
C PRO A 514 -2.89 -26.59 17.21
N ILE A 515 -4.12 -26.08 17.03
CA ILE A 515 -4.43 -24.66 17.14
C ILE A 515 -4.45 -24.23 18.61
N TYR A 516 -5.01 -25.05 19.50
CA TYR A 516 -5.01 -24.80 20.93
C TYR A 516 -3.58 -24.83 21.51
N LYS A 517 -2.74 -25.75 21.04
CA LYS A 517 -1.29 -25.78 21.33
C LYS A 517 -0.59 -24.51 20.87
N ALA A 518 -0.86 -24.06 19.65
CA ALA A 518 -0.27 -22.81 19.13
C ALA A 518 -0.68 -21.62 20.02
N MET A 519 -1.95 -21.52 20.39
CA MET A 519 -2.47 -20.49 21.31
C MET A 519 -1.74 -20.52 22.66
N ASN A 520 -1.64 -21.69 23.30
CA ASN A 520 -0.91 -21.83 24.57
C ASN A 520 0.59 -21.52 24.43
N SER A 521 1.20 -21.86 23.30
CA SER A 521 2.60 -21.57 23.01
C SER A 521 2.86 -20.05 22.93
N PHE A 522 2.01 -19.32 22.21
CA PHE A 522 2.09 -17.86 22.12
C PHE A 522 1.75 -17.16 23.46
N ARG A 523 0.77 -17.66 24.23
CA ARG A 523 0.54 -17.14 25.59
C ARG A 523 1.74 -17.41 26.50
N GLY A 524 2.30 -18.61 26.41
CA GLY A 524 3.42 -19.05 27.25
C GLY A 524 4.66 -18.19 27.08
N VAL A 525 5.00 -17.80 25.84
CA VAL A 525 6.16 -16.91 25.62
C VAL A 525 5.92 -15.52 26.20
N ALA A 526 4.72 -14.95 26.07
CA ALA A 526 4.39 -13.67 26.69
C ALA A 526 4.50 -13.77 28.23
N SER A 527 3.92 -14.82 28.83
CA SER A 527 3.96 -15.04 30.28
C SER A 527 5.37 -15.29 30.83
N LYS A 528 6.23 -15.98 30.08
CA LYS A 528 7.63 -16.27 30.48
C LYS A 528 8.43 -15.00 30.75
N TYR A 529 8.22 -13.97 29.94
CA TYR A 529 8.96 -12.71 30.01
C TYR A 529 8.21 -11.61 30.78
N GLU A 530 6.96 -11.86 31.17
CA GLU A 530 6.10 -10.86 31.82
C GLU A 530 6.70 -10.35 33.15
N SER A 531 7.25 -11.22 34.01
CA SER A 531 7.80 -10.78 35.30
C SER A 531 9.03 -9.90 35.16
N MET A 532 9.93 -10.22 34.22
CA MET A 532 11.07 -9.38 33.87
C MET A 532 10.55 -8.04 33.36
N TYR A 533 9.73 -8.06 32.31
CA TYR A 533 9.16 -6.88 31.67
C TYR A 533 8.46 -5.95 32.66
N MET A 534 7.63 -6.49 33.56
CA MET A 534 6.87 -5.69 34.53
C MET A 534 7.79 -4.88 35.44
N GLU A 535 8.95 -5.42 35.83
CA GLU A 535 9.90 -4.67 36.66
C GLU A 535 10.48 -3.46 35.90
N GLN A 536 10.97 -3.65 34.67
CA GLN A 536 11.46 -2.53 33.86
C GLN A 536 10.35 -1.54 33.50
N GLN A 537 9.14 -2.03 33.20
CA GLN A 537 7.96 -1.21 32.93
C GLN A 537 7.60 -0.34 34.13
N ASN A 538 7.64 -0.88 35.35
CA ASN A 538 7.39 -0.10 36.57
C ASN A 538 8.42 1.03 36.74
N GLN A 539 9.69 0.77 36.42
CA GLN A 539 10.73 1.80 36.47
C GLN A 539 10.53 2.87 35.38
N LEU A 540 10.12 2.48 34.18
CA LEU A 540 9.75 3.42 33.11
C LEU A 540 8.55 4.29 33.51
N GLU A 541 7.51 3.69 34.09
CA GLU A 541 6.32 4.41 34.59
C GLU A 541 6.69 5.38 35.73
N ARG A 542 7.61 4.99 36.62
CA ARG A 542 8.19 5.87 37.63
C ARG A 542 8.91 7.05 37.00
N ALA A 543 9.75 6.82 35.99
CA ALA A 543 10.46 7.87 35.29
C ALA A 543 9.48 8.86 34.63
N TYR A 544 8.42 8.36 33.99
CA TYR A 544 7.34 9.18 33.44
C TYR A 544 6.57 9.98 34.49
N ARG A 545 6.25 9.37 35.64
CA ARG A 545 5.62 10.06 36.77
C ARG A 545 6.46 11.25 37.22
N LEU A 546 7.76 11.04 37.42
CA LEU A 546 8.69 12.08 37.84
C LEU A 546 8.92 13.12 36.74
N TYR A 547 8.98 12.70 35.48
CA TYR A 547 9.08 13.62 34.34
C TYR A 547 7.88 14.57 34.29
N MET A 548 6.67 14.03 34.42
CA MET A 548 5.45 14.84 34.45
C MET A 548 5.36 15.77 35.66
N ALA A 549 5.78 15.31 36.84
CA ALA A 549 5.85 16.16 38.03
C ALA A 549 6.84 17.33 37.81
N GLY A 550 8.06 17.02 37.36
CA GLY A 550 9.09 18.03 37.14
C GLY A 550 8.76 18.99 36.00
N LEU A 551 8.10 18.57 34.92
CA LEU A 551 7.65 19.48 33.85
C LEU A 551 6.64 20.51 34.37
N ARG A 552 5.70 20.08 35.22
CA ARG A 552 4.72 20.97 35.84
C ARG A 552 5.35 21.93 36.84
N GLU A 553 6.37 21.49 37.57
CA GLU A 553 7.16 22.34 38.47
C GLU A 553 8.05 23.34 37.71
N MET A 554 8.64 22.92 36.59
CA MET A 554 9.47 23.74 35.72
C MET A 554 8.68 24.84 35.01
N GLN A 555 7.41 24.57 34.68
CA GLN A 555 6.55 25.45 33.89
C GLN A 555 5.24 25.77 34.65
N PRO A 556 5.29 26.47 35.80
CA PRO A 556 4.12 26.67 36.66
C PRO A 556 3.02 27.51 35.99
N GLU A 557 3.39 28.38 35.05
CA GLU A 557 2.47 29.21 34.27
C GLU A 557 1.80 28.46 33.10
N LYS A 558 2.30 27.27 32.74
CA LYS A 558 1.71 26.46 31.68
C LYS A 558 0.55 25.65 32.23
N LEU A 559 -0.63 25.78 31.64
CA LEU A 559 -1.78 24.96 31.98
C LEU A 559 -1.71 23.62 31.24
N PHE A 560 -1.23 22.58 31.93
CA PHE A 560 -1.16 21.21 31.41
C PHE A 560 -2.54 20.53 31.41
N TYR A 561 -2.80 19.69 30.40
CA TYR A 561 -3.97 18.81 30.33
C TYR A 561 -3.50 17.34 30.34
N PRO A 562 -4.23 16.40 30.96
CA PRO A 562 -3.74 15.02 31.07
C PRO A 562 -3.99 14.24 29.77
N ASP A 563 -3.13 13.25 29.50
CA ASP A 563 -3.38 12.28 28.43
C ASP A 563 -4.76 11.63 28.54
N ALA A 564 -5.40 11.37 27.41
CA ALA A 564 -6.69 10.69 27.34
C ALA A 564 -6.60 9.29 27.94
N ASN A 565 -7.65 8.89 28.66
CA ASN A 565 -7.72 7.60 29.37
C ASN A 565 -9.16 7.07 29.46
N SER A 566 -9.96 7.31 28.41
CA SER A 566 -11.36 6.85 28.28
C SER A 566 -12.30 7.43 29.35
N THR A 567 -12.08 8.69 29.70
CA THR A 567 -12.92 9.47 30.61
C THR A 567 -13.45 10.72 29.91
N MET A 568 -14.52 11.32 30.42
CA MET A 568 -15.15 12.47 29.77
C MET A 568 -14.20 13.68 29.77
N ARG A 569 -13.95 14.23 28.59
CA ARG A 569 -13.15 15.44 28.35
C ARG A 569 -13.94 16.48 27.60
N LEU A 570 -13.45 17.72 27.65
CA LEU A 570 -13.91 18.83 26.84
C LEU A 570 -12.77 19.35 25.97
N THR A 571 -13.07 19.65 24.72
CA THR A 571 -12.20 20.42 23.81
C THR A 571 -13.04 21.47 23.09
N TYR A 572 -12.44 22.58 22.66
CA TYR A 572 -13.15 23.65 21.98
C TYR A 572 -12.27 24.36 20.96
N GLY A 573 -12.91 25.03 20.01
CA GLY A 573 -12.27 25.64 18.87
C GLY A 573 -13.25 26.39 18.00
N LYS A 574 -12.95 26.48 16.71
CA LYS A 574 -13.71 27.18 15.70
C LYS A 574 -13.77 26.40 14.41
N VAL A 575 -14.83 26.64 13.64
CA VAL A 575 -14.94 26.17 12.25
C VAL A 575 -13.92 26.91 11.39
N LEU A 576 -12.98 26.20 10.76
CA LEU A 576 -11.88 26.81 10.01
C LEU A 576 -11.46 25.96 8.81
N PRO A 577 -11.06 26.58 7.69
CA PRO A 577 -10.35 25.88 6.61
C PRO A 577 -8.93 25.52 7.06
N TYR A 578 -8.26 24.64 6.32
CA TYR A 578 -6.84 24.36 6.53
C TYR A 578 -6.07 24.16 5.23
N SER A 579 -4.74 24.21 5.29
CA SER A 579 -3.86 24.02 4.14
C SER A 579 -2.96 22.81 4.38
N PRO A 580 -3.06 21.74 3.57
CA PRO A 580 -2.21 20.56 3.71
C PRO A 580 -0.81 20.73 3.07
N GLY A 581 -0.62 21.75 2.23
CA GLY A 581 0.58 21.99 1.45
C GLY A 581 0.51 23.29 0.66
N ASP A 582 1.60 23.64 -0.06
CA ASP A 582 1.66 24.91 -0.82
C ASP A 582 0.49 25.10 -1.75
N ALA A 583 -0.06 26.32 -1.76
CA ALA A 583 -1.12 26.74 -2.67
C ALA A 583 -2.39 25.86 -2.66
N ILE A 584 -2.56 24.98 -1.67
CA ILE A 584 -3.75 24.13 -1.49
C ILE A 584 -4.48 24.61 -0.25
N ILE A 585 -5.74 24.99 -0.41
CA ILE A 585 -6.65 25.29 0.69
C ILE A 585 -7.80 24.31 0.63
N TYR A 586 -8.08 23.71 1.76
CA TYR A 586 -9.30 22.96 1.97
C TYR A 586 -10.28 23.81 2.73
N ASP A 587 -11.41 24.08 2.08
CA ASP A 587 -12.52 24.84 2.65
C ASP A 587 -13.10 24.14 3.88
N ALA A 588 -13.72 24.92 4.77
CA ALA A 588 -14.25 24.41 6.02
C ALA A 588 -15.51 23.54 5.86
N PHE A 589 -16.15 23.53 4.69
CA PHE A 589 -17.42 22.84 4.46
C PHE A 589 -17.40 22.03 3.16
N THR A 590 -18.08 20.89 3.16
CA THR A 590 -18.44 20.15 1.95
C THR A 590 -19.94 20.20 1.72
N THR A 591 -20.36 19.84 0.51
CA THR A 591 -21.75 19.94 0.06
C THR A 591 -22.24 18.65 -0.59
N LEU A 592 -23.57 18.53 -0.72
CA LEU A 592 -24.20 17.41 -1.42
C LEU A 592 -23.77 17.33 -2.91
N ASP A 593 -23.41 18.46 -3.54
CA ASP A 593 -22.83 18.45 -4.89
C ASP A 593 -21.53 17.63 -4.94
N GLY A 594 -20.73 17.66 -3.86
CA GLY A 594 -19.52 16.85 -3.73
C GLY A 594 -19.77 15.35 -3.59
N VAL A 595 -20.92 14.94 -3.00
CA VAL A 595 -21.35 13.53 -3.00
C VAL A 595 -21.61 13.07 -4.42
N ILE A 596 -22.39 13.84 -5.18
CA ILE A 596 -22.74 13.51 -6.57
C ILE A 596 -21.51 13.53 -7.47
N ALA A 597 -20.60 14.48 -7.28
CA ALA A 597 -19.34 14.55 -8.03
C ALA A 597 -18.42 13.35 -7.77
N LYS A 598 -18.54 12.68 -6.62
CA LYS A 598 -17.79 11.46 -6.28
C LYS A 598 -18.49 10.18 -6.71
N GLU A 599 -19.72 10.21 -7.21
CA GLU A 599 -20.48 8.99 -7.55
C GLU A 599 -19.71 8.10 -8.54
N ASP A 600 -19.59 6.83 -8.18
CA ASP A 600 -19.14 5.75 -9.07
C ASP A 600 -20.03 4.52 -8.83
N PRO A 601 -20.99 4.23 -9.73
CA PRO A 601 -21.93 3.13 -9.57
C PRO A 601 -21.26 1.75 -9.49
N GLU A 602 -20.09 1.60 -10.12
CA GLU A 602 -19.33 0.35 -10.17
C GLU A 602 -18.45 0.16 -8.93
N ASN A 603 -18.24 1.23 -8.15
CA ASN A 603 -17.46 1.19 -6.92
C ASN A 603 -18.37 1.24 -5.68
N PRO A 604 -18.45 0.16 -4.89
CA PRO A 604 -19.34 0.11 -3.72
C PRO A 604 -19.03 1.15 -2.64
N GLU A 605 -17.85 1.78 -2.66
CA GLU A 605 -17.53 2.88 -1.73
C GLU A 605 -18.19 4.20 -2.12
N PHE A 606 -18.52 4.40 -3.40
CA PHE A 606 -19.02 5.67 -3.93
C PHE A 606 -20.39 5.55 -4.62
N GLN A 607 -21.16 4.54 -4.26
CA GLN A 607 -22.55 4.43 -4.68
C GLN A 607 -23.41 5.46 -3.96
N VAL A 608 -24.35 6.08 -4.69
CA VAL A 608 -25.29 7.06 -4.14
C VAL A 608 -26.73 6.51 -4.26
N PRO A 609 -27.53 6.48 -3.17
CA PRO A 609 -28.91 6.03 -3.25
C PRO A 609 -29.75 6.85 -4.23
N GLU A 610 -30.61 6.19 -5.01
CA GLU A 610 -31.49 6.86 -5.98
C GLU A 610 -32.33 7.97 -5.34
N ARG A 611 -32.87 7.73 -4.14
CA ARG A 611 -33.66 8.75 -3.43
C ARG A 611 -32.84 10.00 -3.11
N LEU A 612 -31.55 9.86 -2.78
CA LEU A 612 -30.69 11.01 -2.50
C LEU A 612 -30.41 11.81 -3.79
N LYS A 613 -30.26 11.12 -4.93
CA LYS A 613 -30.11 11.75 -6.25
C LYS A 613 -31.37 12.52 -6.66
N GLU A 614 -32.56 11.97 -6.41
CA GLU A 614 -33.82 12.68 -6.64
C GLU A 614 -33.93 13.98 -5.83
N LEU A 615 -33.64 13.92 -4.52
CA LEU A 615 -33.65 15.08 -3.63
C LEU A 615 -32.65 16.14 -4.10
N TRP A 616 -31.45 15.72 -4.48
CA TRP A 616 -30.43 16.61 -5.05
C TRP A 616 -30.89 17.28 -6.34
N LYS A 617 -31.39 16.49 -7.31
CA LYS A 617 -31.84 16.98 -8.61
C LYS A 617 -32.99 18.00 -8.49
N ASN A 618 -33.91 17.75 -7.56
CA ASN A 618 -35.05 18.63 -7.32
C ASN A 618 -34.72 19.80 -6.39
N LYS A 619 -33.50 19.84 -5.83
CA LYS A 619 -33.10 20.75 -4.75
C LYS A 619 -34.09 20.74 -3.57
N ASP A 620 -34.67 19.58 -3.31
CA ASP A 620 -35.64 19.37 -2.25
C ASP A 620 -34.90 19.15 -0.92
N TYR A 621 -34.37 20.24 -0.39
CA TYR A 621 -33.54 20.25 0.82
C TYR A 621 -34.32 20.62 2.08
N GLY A 622 -35.61 20.91 1.96
CA GLY A 622 -36.45 21.39 3.05
C GLY A 622 -35.81 22.58 3.79
N PRO A 623 -35.94 22.65 5.12
CA PRO A 623 -35.38 23.73 5.93
C PRO A 623 -33.88 23.57 6.24
N TYR A 624 -33.20 22.56 5.70
CA TYR A 624 -31.84 22.17 6.12
C TYR A 624 -30.73 22.80 5.27
N ALA A 625 -31.05 23.35 4.10
CA ALA A 625 -30.08 24.03 3.26
C ALA A 625 -29.70 25.42 3.81
N SER A 626 -28.41 25.76 3.74
CA SER A 626 -27.92 27.12 3.96
C SER A 626 -27.75 27.80 2.61
N ASN A 627 -28.50 28.87 2.35
CA ASN A 627 -28.48 29.63 1.08
C ASN A 627 -28.68 28.75 -0.17
N GLY A 628 -29.58 27.76 -0.09
CA GLY A 628 -29.88 26.85 -1.19
C GLY A 628 -28.82 25.75 -1.41
N VAL A 629 -27.84 25.64 -0.51
CA VAL A 629 -26.79 24.62 -0.53
C VAL A 629 -26.99 23.66 0.64
N MET A 630 -27.07 22.37 0.34
CA MET A 630 -27.07 21.32 1.37
C MET A 630 -25.62 21.00 1.75
N ARG A 631 -25.22 21.36 2.98
CA ARG A 631 -23.89 21.03 3.52
C ARG A 631 -23.87 19.60 4.06
N THR A 632 -22.74 18.91 3.90
CA THR A 632 -22.58 17.51 4.32
C THR A 632 -21.68 17.37 5.55
N CYS A 633 -20.44 17.88 5.48
CA CYS A 633 -19.47 17.81 6.57
C CYS A 633 -18.80 19.17 6.75
N PHE A 634 -18.12 19.36 7.89
CA PHE A 634 -17.33 20.55 8.14
C PHE A 634 -16.06 20.26 8.96
N LEU A 635 -15.10 21.18 8.89
CA LEU A 635 -13.87 21.17 9.66
C LEU A 635 -13.93 22.13 10.83
N HIS A 636 -13.29 21.75 11.93
CA HIS A 636 -13.03 22.61 13.06
C HIS A 636 -11.76 22.18 13.79
N ASN A 637 -11.10 23.11 14.47
CA ASN A 637 -9.78 22.88 15.06
C ASN A 637 -9.82 22.38 16.52
N THR A 638 -10.73 21.46 16.83
CA THR A 638 -10.82 20.83 18.17
C THR A 638 -9.85 19.64 18.29
N ASP A 639 -9.51 19.26 19.53
CA ASP A 639 -8.56 18.18 19.82
C ASP A 639 -9.28 16.87 20.17
N ILE A 640 -9.33 15.95 19.21
CA ILE A 640 -10.00 14.65 19.34
C ILE A 640 -9.08 13.47 19.02
N THR A 641 -9.43 12.30 19.55
CA THR A 641 -8.82 11.00 19.23
C THR A 641 -9.92 9.93 19.21
N GLY A 642 -9.59 8.69 18.84
CA GLY A 642 -10.50 7.54 18.91
C GLY A 642 -11.17 7.46 20.28
N GLY A 643 -12.50 7.26 20.32
CA GLY A 643 -13.33 7.43 21.52
C GLY A 643 -14.23 8.67 21.46
N ASN A 644 -13.82 9.72 20.74
CA ASN A 644 -14.67 10.87 20.42
C ASN A 644 -15.60 10.63 19.21
N SER A 645 -15.53 9.46 18.57
CA SER A 645 -16.52 9.07 17.58
C SER A 645 -17.91 9.10 18.20
N GLY A 646 -18.82 9.82 17.57
CA GLY A 646 -20.17 10.03 18.02
C GLY A 646 -20.27 11.08 19.11
N SER A 647 -19.25 11.93 19.31
CA SER A 647 -19.37 13.06 20.25
C SER A 647 -20.12 14.23 19.61
N PRO A 648 -20.97 14.93 20.35
CA PRO A 648 -21.69 16.08 19.82
C PRO A 648 -20.73 17.25 19.60
N VAL A 649 -20.84 17.88 18.43
CA VAL A 649 -20.27 19.20 18.17
C VAL A 649 -21.32 20.24 18.53
N LEU A 650 -21.02 21.04 19.56
CA LEU A 650 -21.92 22.02 20.14
C LEU A 650 -21.48 23.44 19.78
N ASN A 651 -22.44 24.32 19.48
CA ASN A 651 -22.16 25.74 19.31
C ASN A 651 -22.01 26.46 20.65
N GLY A 652 -21.74 27.77 20.63
CA GLY A 652 -21.54 28.57 21.85
C GLY A 652 -22.72 28.60 22.82
N LYS A 653 -23.92 28.18 22.40
CA LYS A 653 -25.14 28.10 23.22
C LYS A 653 -25.44 26.69 23.73
N GLY A 654 -24.61 25.69 23.40
CA GLY A 654 -24.87 24.29 23.74
C GLY A 654 -25.88 23.60 22.83
N GLU A 655 -26.18 24.15 21.65
CA GLU A 655 -27.03 23.51 20.65
C GLU A 655 -26.19 22.60 19.77
N LEU A 656 -26.69 21.41 19.43
CA LEU A 656 -26.06 20.44 18.55
C LEU A 656 -26.02 20.98 17.11
N VAL A 657 -24.83 21.03 16.52
CA VAL A 657 -24.59 21.51 15.15
C VAL A 657 -23.88 20.49 14.25
N GLY A 658 -23.40 19.40 14.83
CA GLY A 658 -22.73 18.32 14.10
C GLY A 658 -22.33 17.17 15.01
N LEU A 659 -21.74 16.16 14.41
CA LEU A 659 -21.29 14.94 15.08
C LEU A 659 -19.82 14.69 14.72
N ALA A 660 -18.95 14.55 15.72
CA ALA A 660 -17.56 14.20 15.50
C ALA A 660 -17.49 12.73 15.06
N PHE A 661 -16.80 12.44 13.96
CA PHE A 661 -16.70 11.08 13.44
C PHE A 661 -15.32 10.70 12.93
N ASP A 662 -14.49 11.68 12.55
CA ASP A 662 -13.17 11.43 11.99
C ASP A 662 -12.24 12.64 12.17
N GLY A 663 -10.95 12.44 11.91
CA GLY A 663 -9.94 13.49 11.75
C GLY A 663 -9.41 13.54 10.31
N ASN A 664 -8.82 14.67 9.91
CA ASN A 664 -8.07 14.75 8.66
C ASN A 664 -6.71 14.03 8.77
N TRP A 665 -6.07 13.75 7.64
CA TRP A 665 -4.85 12.92 7.60
C TRP A 665 -3.70 13.49 8.43
N GLU A 666 -3.58 14.81 8.45
CA GLU A 666 -2.57 15.52 9.24
C GLU A 666 -2.80 15.38 10.76
N ALA A 667 -4.03 15.09 11.20
CA ALA A 667 -4.36 14.87 12.60
C ALA A 667 -3.90 13.49 13.13
N MET A 668 -3.32 12.60 12.31
CA MET A 668 -2.96 11.24 12.74
C MET A 668 -1.81 11.19 13.75
N SER A 669 -0.98 12.24 13.80
CA SER A 669 -0.03 12.42 14.90
C SER A 669 -0.70 12.85 16.21
N GLY A 670 -1.99 13.17 16.19
CA GLY A 670 -2.79 13.74 17.27
C GLY A 670 -2.86 12.91 18.55
N ASP A 671 -2.38 11.68 18.58
CA ASP A 671 -2.22 10.96 19.86
C ASP A 671 -0.91 11.29 20.58
N ILE A 672 0.09 11.82 19.86
CA ILE A 672 1.44 12.07 20.36
C ILE A 672 1.79 13.57 20.26
N ALA A 673 1.44 14.23 19.17
CA ALA A 673 1.76 15.63 18.91
C ALA A 673 0.58 16.33 18.21
N PHE A 674 0.12 17.43 18.80
CA PHE A 674 -0.98 18.22 18.26
C PHE A 674 -0.40 19.24 17.30
N GLU A 675 -1.01 19.37 16.13
CA GLU A 675 -0.64 20.40 15.17
C GLU A 675 -1.57 21.59 15.31
N TYR A 676 -1.00 22.74 15.60
CA TYR A 676 -1.67 24.03 15.42
C TYR A 676 -0.89 24.82 14.37
N GLY A 677 -1.59 25.25 13.31
CA GLY A 677 -1.01 26.03 12.23
C GLY A 677 -0.23 27.23 12.78
N SER A 678 1.09 27.21 12.62
CA SER A 678 1.94 28.35 12.95
C SER A 678 2.31 29.04 11.65
N ASP A 679 1.66 30.17 11.39
CA ASP A 679 1.98 31.01 10.24
C ASP A 679 3.16 31.91 10.56
N LEU A 680 4.18 31.87 9.70
CA LEU A 680 5.25 32.85 9.71
C LEU A 680 4.83 34.04 8.83
N TRP A 681 5.20 35.27 9.22
CA TRP A 681 4.86 36.48 8.46
C TRP A 681 6.10 37.37 8.32
N LEU A 682 6.39 37.82 7.11
CA LEU A 682 7.40 38.82 6.76
C LEU A 682 6.74 40.20 6.77
N LEU A 683 7.32 41.18 7.44
CA LEU A 683 7.02 42.59 7.16
C LEU A 683 8.21 43.20 6.40
N PRO A 684 8.14 43.31 5.06
CA PRO A 684 9.21 43.91 4.27
C PRO A 684 9.45 45.37 4.72
N ALA A 685 10.70 45.82 4.71
CA ALA A 685 11.14 47.13 5.24
C ALA A 685 10.47 48.39 4.62
N ARG A 686 9.51 48.23 3.71
CA ARG A 686 8.74 49.32 3.05
C ARG A 686 7.25 48.99 2.85
N SER A 687 6.73 47.94 3.48
CA SER A 687 5.32 47.55 3.41
C SER A 687 4.67 47.72 4.78
N GLU A 688 3.50 48.35 4.85
CA GLU A 688 2.68 48.37 6.07
C GLU A 688 1.89 47.06 6.26
N LEU A 689 1.80 46.23 5.22
CA LEU A 689 1.09 44.96 5.25
C LEU A 689 2.08 43.79 5.40
N PRO A 690 1.94 42.94 6.43
CA PRO A 690 2.72 41.72 6.56
C PRO A 690 2.31 40.71 5.47
N ARG A 691 3.31 40.04 4.89
CA ARG A 691 3.16 38.94 3.93
C ARG A 691 3.46 37.62 4.64
N ARG A 692 2.54 36.66 4.61
CA ARG A 692 2.78 35.31 5.14
C ARG A 692 3.97 34.65 4.42
N ILE A 693 4.94 34.15 5.19
CA ILE A 693 6.02 33.28 4.73
C ILE A 693 5.59 31.85 5.05
N VAL A 694 5.52 31.02 4.02
CA VAL A 694 5.41 29.58 4.19
C VAL A 694 6.82 29.02 4.25
N LEU A 695 7.19 28.42 5.39
CA LEU A 695 8.44 27.68 5.51
C LEU A 695 8.16 26.22 5.14
N TYR A 696 8.89 25.72 4.14
CA TYR A 696 9.02 24.29 3.90
C TYR A 696 10.26 23.80 4.62
N ALA A 697 10.06 22.87 5.54
CA ALA A 697 11.04 21.83 5.82
C ALA A 697 10.45 20.54 5.25
N SER A 698 10.57 20.36 3.94
CA SER A 698 10.50 19.02 3.37
C SER A 698 11.83 18.35 3.71
N GLU A 699 11.89 17.68 4.86
CA GLU A 699 12.60 16.40 4.81
C GLU A 699 11.68 15.48 4.02
N ASP A 700 11.98 15.37 2.73
CA ASP A 700 11.40 14.33 1.90
C ASP A 700 11.81 13.00 2.58
N GLU A 701 10.81 12.21 2.97
CA GLU A 701 11.07 10.88 3.50
C GLU A 701 11.92 10.16 2.46
N ALA A 702 13.09 9.67 2.85
CA ALA A 702 13.65 8.50 2.22
C ALA A 702 12.61 7.36 2.32
N GLN A 703 11.63 7.34 1.42
CA GLN A 703 11.07 6.11 0.92
C GLN A 703 12.30 5.30 0.58
N SER A 704 12.43 4.07 1.10
CA SER A 704 13.46 3.21 0.55
C SER A 704 13.11 3.07 -0.93
N THR A 705 13.84 3.80 -1.77
CA THR A 705 13.71 3.67 -3.21
C THR A 705 14.09 2.26 -3.60
N GLU A 706 14.86 1.61 -2.73
CA GLU A 706 15.21 0.20 -2.68
C GLU A 706 14.07 -0.68 -2.10
N ARG A 707 13.53 -1.58 -2.92
CA ARG A 707 12.59 -2.63 -2.50
C ARG A 707 13.09 -3.99 -2.98
N SER A 708 13.15 -4.97 -2.09
CA SER A 708 13.43 -6.35 -2.51
C SER A 708 12.16 -6.99 -3.11
N GLU A 709 12.29 -7.49 -4.34
CA GLU A 709 11.24 -8.19 -5.08
C GLU A 709 11.82 -9.51 -5.61
N THR A 710 11.03 -10.60 -5.55
CA THR A 710 11.40 -11.87 -6.19
C THR A 710 10.49 -12.10 -7.39
N LEU A 711 11.07 -12.15 -8.58
CA LEU A 711 10.34 -12.32 -9.84
C LEU A 711 10.53 -13.74 -10.38
N SER A 712 9.48 -14.32 -10.95
CA SER A 712 9.48 -15.66 -11.57
C SER A 712 8.88 -15.71 -12.98
N SER A 713 8.54 -14.53 -13.51
CA SER A 713 8.01 -14.29 -14.85
C SER A 713 8.27 -12.83 -15.22
N GLY A 714 7.92 -12.43 -16.44
CA GLY A 714 8.15 -11.08 -16.96
C GLY A 714 9.40 -10.96 -17.84
N ALA A 715 9.87 -12.08 -18.41
CA ALA A 715 10.97 -12.06 -19.36
C ALA A 715 10.57 -11.34 -20.66
N THR A 716 11.38 -10.39 -21.12
CA THR A 716 11.12 -9.57 -22.32
C THR A 716 11.82 -10.09 -23.56
N GLU A 717 12.96 -10.77 -23.37
CA GLU A 717 13.77 -11.40 -24.41
C GLU A 717 14.42 -12.67 -23.84
N ALA A 718 14.70 -13.68 -24.66
CA ALA A 718 15.45 -14.87 -24.28
C ALA A 718 16.34 -15.40 -25.42
N GLU A 719 17.59 -15.72 -25.08
CA GLU A 719 18.61 -16.21 -26.01
C GLU A 719 19.39 -17.40 -25.41
N PRO A 720 19.34 -18.60 -26.02
CA PRO A 720 20.08 -19.76 -25.53
C PRO A 720 21.58 -19.64 -25.82
N SER A 721 22.42 -20.15 -24.93
CA SER A 721 23.85 -20.32 -25.19
C SER A 721 24.08 -21.25 -26.39
N PRO A 722 25.25 -21.17 -27.06
CA PRO A 722 25.51 -21.96 -28.27
C PRO A 722 25.36 -23.48 -28.08
N ASP A 723 25.59 -23.97 -26.86
CA ASP A 723 25.42 -25.38 -26.46
C ASP A 723 24.00 -25.71 -25.92
N GLY A 724 23.14 -24.71 -25.75
CA GLY A 724 21.79 -24.83 -25.22
C GLY A 724 21.71 -25.13 -23.72
N ALA A 725 22.82 -25.10 -22.98
CA ALA A 725 22.86 -25.43 -21.55
C ALA A 725 22.40 -24.27 -20.65
N THR A 726 22.56 -23.02 -21.09
CA THR A 726 22.21 -21.81 -20.35
C THR A 726 21.27 -20.94 -21.19
N LEU A 727 20.26 -20.34 -20.56
CA LEU A 727 19.39 -19.36 -21.18
C LEU A 727 19.69 -17.98 -20.62
N ALA A 728 20.08 -17.03 -21.49
CA ALA A 728 20.06 -15.61 -21.15
C ALA A 728 18.64 -15.07 -21.37
N PHE A 729 18.17 -14.19 -20.50
CA PHE A 729 16.86 -13.55 -20.65
C PHE A 729 16.85 -12.13 -20.08
N GLY A 730 16.09 -11.23 -20.70
CA GLY A 730 15.87 -9.86 -20.25
C GLY A 730 14.78 -9.82 -19.18
N LEU A 731 15.01 -9.14 -18.07
CA LEU A 731 14.06 -8.97 -16.97
C LEU A 731 14.24 -7.58 -16.35
N ARG A 732 13.18 -6.75 -16.37
CA ARG A 732 13.22 -5.35 -15.92
C ARG A 732 14.40 -4.53 -16.47
N GLY A 733 14.69 -4.69 -17.76
CA GLY A 733 15.74 -3.93 -18.43
C GLY A 733 17.15 -4.51 -18.30
N GLU A 734 17.31 -5.60 -17.56
CA GLU A 734 18.61 -6.21 -17.27
C GLU A 734 18.71 -7.62 -17.84
N ILE A 735 19.94 -8.06 -18.10
CA ILE A 735 20.21 -9.40 -18.62
C ILE A 735 20.48 -10.35 -17.45
N TRP A 736 19.80 -11.48 -17.45
CA TRP A 736 19.92 -12.56 -16.48
C TRP A 736 20.23 -13.88 -17.17
N THR A 737 20.76 -14.85 -16.44
CA THR A 737 21.00 -16.21 -16.94
C THR A 737 20.44 -17.26 -16.00
N VAL A 738 19.99 -18.37 -16.56
CA VAL A 738 19.56 -19.57 -15.82
C VAL A 738 19.96 -20.83 -16.57
N ALA A 739 20.29 -21.90 -15.85
CA ALA A 739 20.55 -23.20 -16.50
C ALA A 739 19.24 -23.74 -17.10
N VAL A 740 19.32 -24.31 -18.31
CA VAL A 740 18.16 -24.89 -19.00
C VAL A 740 17.74 -26.20 -18.31
N GLU A 741 18.70 -27.02 -17.91
CA GLU A 741 18.46 -28.24 -17.14
C GLU A 741 18.68 -28.00 -15.64
N LYS A 742 17.82 -28.61 -14.82
CA LYS A 742 17.91 -28.46 -13.36
C LYS A 742 19.08 -29.28 -12.80
N PRO A 743 19.81 -28.74 -11.80
CA PRO A 743 20.80 -29.52 -11.07
C PRO A 743 20.20 -30.78 -10.42
N LYS A 744 20.97 -31.87 -10.39
CA LYS A 744 20.57 -33.11 -9.71
C LYS A 744 20.27 -32.82 -8.23
N GLY A 745 19.06 -33.18 -7.77
CA GLY A 745 18.62 -33.00 -6.38
C GLY A 745 17.59 -31.88 -6.16
N VAL A 746 17.31 -31.05 -7.16
CA VAL A 746 16.22 -30.06 -7.12
C VAL A 746 14.91 -30.72 -7.57
N ALA A 747 13.84 -30.57 -6.79
CA ALA A 747 12.54 -31.14 -7.14
C ALA A 747 12.05 -30.61 -8.51
N ALA A 748 11.45 -31.46 -9.33
CA ALA A 748 11.04 -31.14 -10.70
C ALA A 748 10.14 -29.89 -10.83
N ARG A 749 9.45 -29.50 -9.75
CA ARG A 749 8.55 -28.32 -9.70
C ARG A 749 9.17 -27.06 -9.08
N SER A 750 10.40 -27.11 -8.55
CA SER A 750 11.05 -25.94 -7.94
C SER A 750 11.73 -25.06 -8.98
N ALA A 751 11.61 -23.74 -8.85
CA ALA A 751 12.30 -22.76 -9.70
C ALA A 751 13.80 -22.69 -9.38
N GLN A 752 14.62 -22.33 -10.39
CA GLN A 752 16.07 -22.14 -10.24
C GLN A 752 16.41 -20.68 -9.95
N ILE A 753 17.43 -20.42 -9.15
CA ILE A 753 17.89 -19.03 -8.89
C ILE A 753 18.61 -18.51 -10.13
N ALA A 754 18.11 -17.43 -10.72
CA ALA A 754 18.74 -16.78 -11.87
C ALA A 754 19.95 -15.94 -11.43
N ARG A 755 20.98 -15.88 -12.28
CA ARG A 755 22.17 -15.06 -12.07
C ARG A 755 22.05 -13.77 -12.88
N ARG A 756 22.13 -12.63 -12.20
CA ARG A 756 22.18 -11.29 -12.81
C ARG A 756 23.49 -11.11 -13.59
N ILE A 757 23.42 -10.66 -14.84
CA ILE A 757 24.57 -10.39 -15.70
C ILE A 757 24.84 -8.89 -15.84
N THR A 758 23.79 -8.08 -15.99
CA THR A 758 23.92 -6.61 -16.06
C THR A 758 23.12 -5.92 -14.95
N THR A 759 23.47 -4.67 -14.66
CA THR A 759 22.92 -3.90 -13.51
C THR A 759 22.37 -2.53 -13.93
N TRP A 760 22.15 -2.32 -15.23
CA TRP A 760 21.59 -1.07 -15.73
C TRP A 760 20.06 -1.19 -15.77
N PRO A 761 19.30 -0.40 -14.98
CA PRO A 761 17.85 -0.52 -14.89
C PRO A 761 17.09 0.10 -16.07
N GLY A 762 17.80 0.59 -17.09
CA GLY A 762 17.20 1.07 -18.34
C GLY A 762 16.90 -0.07 -19.30
N ASP A 763 17.55 -0.09 -20.45
CA ASP A 763 17.29 -1.07 -21.50
C ASP A 763 18.59 -1.71 -21.98
N ASP A 764 18.98 -2.84 -21.39
CA ASP A 764 19.96 -3.78 -21.92
C ASP A 764 19.24 -4.89 -22.71
N SER A 765 19.19 -4.78 -24.03
CA SER A 765 18.39 -5.62 -24.93
C SER A 765 19.08 -5.99 -26.24
N ASP A 766 18.40 -6.77 -27.08
CA ASP A 766 18.89 -7.37 -28.33
C ASP A 766 20.24 -8.06 -28.12
N PHE A 767 20.30 -8.92 -27.11
CA PHE A 767 21.55 -9.60 -26.74
C PHE A 767 21.74 -10.92 -27.45
N LEU A 768 22.99 -11.26 -27.79
CA LEU A 768 23.34 -12.56 -28.34
C LEU A 768 24.67 -13.08 -27.77
N TRP A 769 24.79 -14.41 -27.70
CA TRP A 769 26.01 -15.06 -27.25
C TRP A 769 27.11 -15.01 -28.31
N SER A 770 28.34 -14.79 -27.85
CA SER A 770 29.54 -15.16 -28.59
C SER A 770 29.55 -16.65 -28.91
N SER A 771 30.24 -17.05 -29.98
CA SER A 771 30.26 -18.42 -30.47
C SER A 771 30.82 -19.45 -29.47
N ASP A 772 31.66 -19.01 -28.53
CA ASP A 772 32.22 -19.85 -27.46
C ASP A 772 31.39 -19.82 -26.16
N GLY A 773 30.30 -19.05 -26.12
CA GLY A 773 29.43 -18.92 -24.97
C GLY A 773 30.02 -18.16 -23.79
N LYS A 774 31.17 -17.48 -23.94
CA LYS A 774 31.83 -16.79 -22.83
C LYS A 774 31.39 -15.34 -22.66
N LYS A 775 30.97 -14.71 -23.75
CA LYS A 775 30.51 -13.31 -23.79
C LYS A 775 29.09 -13.19 -24.30
N LEU A 776 28.42 -12.12 -23.88
CA LEU A 776 27.20 -11.59 -24.50
C LEU A 776 27.50 -10.25 -25.15
N TYR A 777 27.04 -10.07 -26.39
CA TYR A 777 26.95 -8.77 -27.05
C TYR A 777 25.53 -8.24 -26.86
N TYR A 778 25.36 -6.96 -26.56
CA TYR A 778 24.04 -6.39 -26.27
C TYR A 778 23.99 -4.90 -26.57
N ARG A 779 22.78 -4.38 -26.79
CA ARG A 779 22.53 -2.94 -26.89
C ARG A 779 22.21 -2.40 -25.50
N SER A 780 22.69 -1.20 -25.19
CA SER A 780 22.31 -0.49 -23.95
C SER A 780 22.05 0.98 -24.20
N ASP A 781 21.01 1.52 -23.57
CA ASP A 781 20.65 2.94 -23.60
C ASP A 781 21.31 3.79 -22.50
N ARG A 782 22.21 3.21 -21.70
CA ARG A 782 22.82 3.84 -20.52
C ARG A 782 23.51 5.19 -20.73
N ASP A 783 23.89 5.48 -21.98
CA ASP A 783 24.54 6.73 -22.37
C ASP A 783 23.64 7.62 -23.25
N TYR A 784 22.31 7.60 -23.01
CA TYR A 784 21.28 8.36 -23.76
C TYR A 784 21.07 7.93 -25.23
N ARG A 785 21.89 6.99 -25.69
CA ARG A 785 21.93 6.40 -27.03
C ARG A 785 22.01 4.89 -26.90
N TYR A 786 21.41 4.16 -27.83
CA TYR A 786 21.60 2.71 -27.90
C TYR A 786 22.99 2.42 -28.43
N ARG A 787 23.92 2.04 -27.55
CA ARG A 787 25.30 1.66 -27.90
C ARG A 787 25.47 0.15 -27.86
N LEU A 788 26.50 -0.34 -28.56
CA LEU A 788 26.87 -1.75 -28.53
C LEU A 788 27.87 -2.00 -27.41
N TYR A 789 27.59 -2.99 -26.57
CA TYR A 789 28.46 -3.45 -25.49
C TYR A 789 28.78 -4.94 -25.63
N GLU A 790 29.89 -5.34 -25.03
CA GLU A 790 30.13 -6.73 -24.66
C GLU A 790 30.25 -6.87 -23.14
N VAL A 791 29.82 -8.01 -22.62
CA VAL A 791 30.06 -8.45 -21.25
C VAL A 791 30.62 -9.87 -21.24
N ASP A 792 31.68 -10.09 -20.48
CA ASP A 792 32.18 -11.43 -20.16
C ASP A 792 31.29 -12.04 -19.08
N VAL A 793 30.66 -13.18 -19.35
CA VAL A 793 29.62 -13.77 -18.49
C VAL A 793 30.20 -14.37 -17.22
N ALA A 794 31.48 -14.77 -17.22
CA ALA A 794 32.14 -15.30 -16.04
C ALA A 794 32.50 -14.17 -15.06
N THR A 795 33.17 -13.14 -15.56
CA THR A 795 33.76 -12.04 -14.77
C THR A 795 32.86 -10.82 -14.63
N LEU A 796 31.81 -10.70 -15.45
CA LEU A 796 30.94 -9.53 -15.61
C LEU A 796 31.66 -8.27 -16.12
N ALA A 797 32.90 -8.41 -16.61
CA ALA A 797 33.64 -7.31 -17.20
C ALA A 797 32.93 -6.80 -18.46
N THR A 798 32.57 -5.51 -18.46
CA THR A 798 31.80 -4.87 -19.52
C THR A 798 32.63 -3.79 -20.23
N ARG A 799 32.54 -3.70 -21.56
CA ARG A 799 33.08 -2.57 -22.33
C ARG A 799 32.16 -2.17 -23.48
N SER A 800 32.18 -0.90 -23.85
CA SER A 800 31.54 -0.42 -25.07
C SER A 800 32.39 -0.80 -26.30
N ILE A 801 31.72 -1.27 -27.34
CA ILE A 801 32.31 -1.57 -28.66
C ILE A 801 32.11 -0.39 -29.61
N TRP A 802 30.98 0.30 -29.49
CA TRP A 802 30.60 1.44 -30.32
C TRP A 802 30.25 2.63 -29.45
N ASP A 803 31.16 3.60 -29.36
CA ASP A 803 31.08 4.79 -28.51
C ASP A 803 30.82 6.09 -29.30
N ARG A 804 30.51 5.97 -30.60
CA ARG A 804 30.19 7.10 -31.49
C ARG A 804 28.80 7.69 -31.21
N GLN A 805 28.42 8.73 -31.96
CA GLN A 805 27.19 9.52 -31.73
C GLN A 805 25.92 8.85 -32.29
N GLU A 806 26.08 7.82 -33.10
CA GLU A 806 24.99 7.10 -33.77
C GLU A 806 24.43 5.95 -32.93
N ASP A 807 23.13 5.70 -33.07
CA ASP A 807 22.44 4.61 -32.38
C ASP A 807 22.65 3.28 -33.11
N VAL A 808 22.98 2.24 -32.36
CA VAL A 808 23.07 0.86 -32.81
C VAL A 808 21.67 0.25 -32.81
N GLY A 809 21.27 -0.35 -33.92
CA GLY A 809 20.06 -1.16 -34.09
C GLY A 809 20.36 -2.65 -33.92
N ASN A 810 19.62 -3.50 -34.65
CA ASN A 810 19.74 -4.95 -34.54
C ASN A 810 21.18 -5.46 -34.72
N ILE A 811 21.52 -6.54 -33.99
CA ILE A 811 22.84 -7.19 -34.04
C ILE A 811 22.72 -8.67 -34.45
N ARG A 812 23.71 -9.18 -35.20
CA ARG A 812 23.77 -10.57 -35.68
C ARG A 812 25.21 -11.07 -35.79
N LEU A 813 25.48 -12.22 -35.19
CA LEU A 813 26.76 -12.91 -35.34
C LEU A 813 26.82 -13.68 -36.67
N SER A 814 27.99 -13.69 -37.30
CA SER A 814 28.26 -14.51 -38.48
C SER A 814 28.16 -16.01 -38.14
N PRO A 815 27.86 -16.89 -39.11
CA PRO A 815 27.75 -18.33 -38.88
C PRO A 815 29.00 -18.94 -38.23
N ASP A 816 30.19 -18.44 -38.61
CA ASP A 816 31.48 -18.87 -38.09
C ASP A 816 31.90 -18.20 -36.76
N GLY A 817 31.12 -17.22 -36.27
CA GLY A 817 31.39 -16.50 -35.03
C GLY A 817 32.51 -15.44 -35.09
N LYS A 818 33.18 -15.28 -36.23
CA LYS A 818 34.32 -14.37 -36.37
C LYS A 818 33.93 -12.91 -36.54
N HIS A 819 32.68 -12.65 -36.91
CA HIS A 819 32.20 -11.31 -37.18
C HIS A 819 30.87 -11.04 -36.50
N LEU A 820 30.71 -9.84 -35.95
CA LEU A 820 29.45 -9.33 -35.43
C LEU A 820 29.00 -8.19 -36.32
N ALA A 821 27.88 -8.37 -37.01
CA ALA A 821 27.26 -7.32 -37.81
C ALA A 821 26.20 -6.57 -37.00
N PHE A 822 26.12 -5.26 -37.20
CA PHE A 822 25.17 -4.39 -36.50
C PHE A 822 24.77 -3.22 -37.38
N TRP A 823 23.52 -2.80 -37.25
CA TRP A 823 22.98 -1.67 -38.00
C TRP A 823 23.24 -0.35 -37.27
N ILE A 824 23.61 0.70 -37.99
CA ILE A 824 23.79 2.05 -37.46
C ILE A 824 22.70 2.97 -38.00
N ARG A 825 22.09 3.74 -37.09
CA ARG A 825 21.09 4.78 -37.36
C ARG A 825 21.66 6.15 -36.98
N GLY A 826 21.57 7.13 -37.86
CA GLY A 826 22.04 8.49 -37.57
C GLY A 826 22.73 9.15 -38.75
N GLN A 827 23.85 9.83 -38.49
CA GLN A 827 24.58 10.61 -39.49
C GLN A 827 25.28 9.75 -40.54
N GLU A 828 25.82 8.59 -40.14
CA GLU A 828 26.44 7.60 -41.02
C GLU A 828 25.67 6.27 -41.04
N PRO A 829 24.42 6.27 -41.55
CA PRO A 829 23.54 5.12 -41.47
C PRO A 829 24.02 4.00 -42.41
N GLY A 830 23.91 2.76 -41.94
CA GLY A 830 24.36 1.61 -42.70
C GLY A 830 24.63 0.37 -41.88
N LEU A 831 25.11 -0.67 -42.56
CA LEU A 831 25.51 -1.94 -41.93
C LEU A 831 27.01 -1.89 -41.63
N TYR A 832 27.38 -2.21 -40.39
CA TYR A 832 28.75 -2.29 -39.92
C TYR A 832 29.08 -3.72 -39.47
N MET A 833 30.38 -4.02 -39.46
CA MET A 833 30.90 -5.31 -39.06
C MET A 833 32.12 -5.15 -38.16
N LEU A 834 32.08 -5.83 -37.01
CA LEU A 834 33.17 -5.99 -36.06
C LEU A 834 33.83 -7.36 -36.26
N GLU A 835 35.14 -7.40 -36.37
CA GLU A 835 35.92 -8.64 -36.23
C GLU A 835 36.10 -8.97 -34.74
N THR A 836 35.56 -10.10 -34.28
CA THR A 836 35.42 -10.42 -32.85
C THR A 836 36.76 -10.67 -32.14
N ALA A 837 37.79 -11.06 -32.89
CA ALA A 837 39.12 -11.33 -32.36
C ALA A 837 39.97 -10.06 -32.19
N SER A 838 39.99 -9.20 -33.22
CA SER A 838 40.84 -7.99 -33.24
C SER A 838 40.13 -6.76 -32.66
N GLY A 839 38.79 -6.74 -32.69
CA GLY A 839 38.00 -5.55 -32.38
C GLY A 839 37.91 -4.54 -33.54
N ALA A 840 38.45 -4.86 -34.73
CA ALA A 840 38.42 -3.97 -35.88
C ALA A 840 36.99 -3.83 -36.42
N ILE A 841 36.58 -2.60 -36.75
CA ILE A 841 35.25 -2.29 -37.29
C ILE A 841 35.37 -1.72 -38.70
N LYS A 842 34.58 -2.25 -39.64
CA LYS A 842 34.42 -1.69 -40.99
C LYS A 842 32.95 -1.48 -41.35
N ARG A 843 32.68 -0.50 -42.19
CA ARG A 843 31.34 -0.27 -42.79
C ARG A 843 31.18 -1.14 -44.03
N VAL A 844 30.13 -1.95 -44.06
CA VAL A 844 29.80 -2.87 -45.16
C VAL A 844 28.93 -2.18 -46.21
N LEU A 845 27.93 -1.41 -45.76
CA LEU A 845 26.96 -0.77 -46.63
C LEU A 845 26.65 0.64 -46.15
N THR A 846 26.50 1.56 -47.10
CA THR A 846 25.90 2.87 -46.89
C THR A 846 24.42 2.80 -47.23
N ALA A 847 23.52 3.28 -46.37
CA ALA A 847 22.11 3.43 -46.70
C ALA A 847 21.85 4.84 -47.28
N PRO A 848 21.59 5.02 -48.59
CA PRO A 848 21.18 6.32 -49.14
C PRO A 848 19.80 6.71 -48.58
N ASP A 849 19.56 8.00 -48.32
CA ASP A 849 18.29 8.58 -47.84
C ASP A 849 17.79 8.26 -46.41
N ALA A 850 18.57 7.57 -45.58
CA ALA A 850 18.22 7.33 -44.17
C ALA A 850 18.23 8.57 -43.26
N ARG A 851 18.57 9.76 -43.76
CA ARG A 851 18.59 11.02 -42.98
C ARG A 851 17.21 11.51 -42.54
N ARG A 852 16.11 10.98 -43.10
CA ARG A 852 14.74 11.48 -42.83
C ARG A 852 13.76 10.48 -42.25
N ASN A 853 14.02 9.17 -42.32
CA ASN A 853 13.05 8.15 -41.87
C ASN A 853 13.68 7.07 -41.00
N TRP A 854 13.08 6.90 -39.83
CA TRP A 854 13.26 5.82 -38.84
C TRP A 854 12.99 4.40 -39.35
N GLN A 855 12.62 4.25 -40.61
CA GLN A 855 12.06 3.03 -41.20
C GLN A 855 13.07 2.28 -42.09
N PHE A 856 14.33 2.70 -42.14
CA PHE A 856 15.38 1.99 -42.87
C PHE A 856 16.02 0.90 -42.00
N GLY A 857 15.97 -0.35 -42.47
CA GLY A 857 16.84 -1.45 -42.03
C GLY A 857 16.63 -1.87 -40.56
N GLY A 858 15.79 -2.88 -40.36
CA GLY A 858 15.67 -3.58 -39.07
C GLY A 858 16.12 -5.02 -39.19
N ASP A 859 15.55 -5.74 -40.14
CA ASP A 859 15.85 -7.16 -40.31
C ASP A 859 16.96 -7.37 -41.32
N PHE A 860 18.07 -7.95 -40.87
CA PHE A 860 19.11 -8.47 -41.73
C PHE A 860 19.57 -9.83 -41.23
N THR A 861 20.13 -10.63 -42.14
CA THR A 861 20.60 -11.98 -41.87
C THR A 861 21.84 -12.31 -42.70
N TRP A 862 22.68 -13.18 -42.16
CA TRP A 862 23.86 -13.72 -42.81
C TRP A 862 23.49 -14.91 -43.71
N SER A 863 24.12 -15.01 -44.88
CA SER A 863 24.11 -16.25 -45.63
C SER A 863 24.87 -17.35 -44.86
N PRO A 864 24.52 -18.64 -45.01
CA PRO A 864 25.17 -19.75 -44.31
C PRO A 864 26.69 -19.83 -44.53
N ASP A 865 27.19 -19.36 -45.68
CA ASP A 865 28.61 -19.30 -46.00
C ASP A 865 29.30 -18.01 -45.53
N GLY A 866 28.57 -17.09 -44.91
CA GLY A 866 29.08 -15.81 -44.40
C GLY A 866 29.48 -14.80 -45.48
N ARG A 867 29.18 -15.05 -46.76
CA ARG A 867 29.62 -14.18 -47.87
C ARG A 867 28.62 -13.09 -48.26
N TRP A 868 27.37 -13.18 -47.80
CA TRP A 868 26.28 -12.29 -48.18
C TRP A 868 25.43 -11.87 -46.99
N HIS A 869 24.85 -10.69 -47.09
CA HIS A 869 23.78 -10.22 -46.22
C HIS A 869 22.50 -10.03 -47.02
N ALA A 870 21.40 -10.56 -46.51
CA ALA A 870 20.06 -10.18 -46.95
C ALA A 870 19.44 -9.24 -45.92
N PHE A 871 18.80 -8.16 -46.38
CA PHE A 871 18.21 -7.14 -45.50
C PHE A 871 16.99 -6.49 -46.12
N THR A 872 16.16 -5.86 -45.29
CA THR A 872 14.93 -5.19 -45.72
C THR A 872 15.05 -3.67 -45.70
N VAL A 873 14.50 -3.02 -46.71
CA VAL A 873 14.54 -1.57 -46.88
C VAL A 873 13.14 -1.03 -47.14
N ASN A 874 12.74 -0.02 -46.39
CA ASN A 874 11.58 0.82 -46.71
C ASN A 874 11.99 1.87 -47.75
N GLU A 875 11.40 1.80 -48.93
CA GLU A 875 11.64 2.75 -50.02
C GLU A 875 10.75 4.00 -49.86
N LEU A 876 11.11 5.10 -50.54
CA LEU A 876 10.37 6.37 -50.45
C LEU A 876 8.89 6.29 -50.84
N ASN A 877 8.52 5.28 -51.63
CA ASN A 877 7.13 4.99 -52.03
C ASN A 877 6.35 4.20 -50.95
N GLY A 878 6.96 3.88 -49.82
CA GLY A 878 6.38 3.09 -48.72
C GLY A 878 6.51 1.58 -48.88
N ALA A 879 7.06 1.08 -50.00
CA ALA A 879 7.28 -0.35 -50.23
C ALA A 879 8.42 -0.87 -49.34
N TRP A 880 8.31 -2.11 -48.87
CA TRP A 880 9.40 -2.80 -48.18
C TRP A 880 9.96 -3.87 -49.11
N ASN A 881 11.21 -3.74 -49.54
CA ASN A 881 11.86 -4.68 -50.44
C ASN A 881 13.02 -5.41 -49.76
N VAL A 882 13.32 -6.62 -50.23
CA VAL A 882 14.50 -7.39 -49.80
C VAL A 882 15.66 -7.08 -50.72
N TRP A 883 16.82 -6.80 -50.12
CA TRP A 883 18.06 -6.47 -50.80
C TRP A 883 19.16 -7.45 -50.37
N ILE A 884 20.13 -7.66 -51.24
CA ILE A 884 21.32 -8.48 -50.96
C ILE A 884 22.59 -7.66 -51.22
N VAL A 885 23.58 -7.78 -50.34
CA VAL A 885 24.92 -7.19 -50.48
C VAL A 885 25.98 -8.22 -50.07
N ALA A 886 27.18 -8.14 -50.65
CA ALA A 886 28.31 -8.95 -50.19
C ALA A 886 28.75 -8.53 -48.79
N ALA A 887 29.20 -9.48 -47.97
CA ALA A 887 29.69 -9.25 -46.60
C ALA A 887 30.92 -8.32 -46.54
N GLU A 888 31.72 -8.33 -47.60
CA GLU A 888 32.87 -7.44 -47.77
C GLU A 888 32.47 -6.02 -48.22
N GLY A 889 31.20 -5.80 -48.51
CA GLY A 889 30.65 -4.55 -49.04
C GLY A 889 30.51 -4.55 -50.55
N GLY A 890 29.94 -3.47 -51.08
CA GLY A 890 29.64 -3.30 -52.51
C GLY A 890 28.24 -2.73 -52.74
N GLU A 891 27.84 -2.64 -54.01
CA GLU A 891 26.50 -2.14 -54.38
C GLU A 891 25.43 -3.17 -54.01
N PRO A 892 24.41 -2.78 -53.20
CA PRO A 892 23.32 -3.68 -52.85
C PRO A 892 22.35 -3.88 -54.02
N ILE A 893 21.76 -5.06 -54.14
CA ILE A 893 20.85 -5.42 -55.23
C ILE A 893 19.44 -5.69 -54.67
N ASN A 894 18.43 -4.95 -55.17
CA ASN A 894 17.01 -5.21 -54.89
C ASN A 894 16.57 -6.49 -55.60
N VAL A 895 16.22 -7.51 -54.83
CA VAL A 895 15.87 -8.84 -55.35
C VAL A 895 14.37 -9.09 -55.45
N THR A 896 13.51 -8.21 -54.92
CA THR A 896 12.04 -8.36 -54.97
C THR A 896 11.35 -7.43 -55.97
N ARG A 897 11.83 -6.19 -56.11
CA ARG A 897 11.40 -5.19 -57.11
C ARG A 897 9.89 -5.08 -57.32
N LEU A 898 9.13 -4.89 -56.24
CA LEU A 898 7.69 -4.70 -56.32
C LEU A 898 7.21 -3.68 -55.27
N ASN A 899 6.13 -2.97 -55.58
CA ASN A 899 5.43 -2.13 -54.61
C ASN A 899 4.55 -2.99 -53.69
N ALA A 900 5.19 -3.69 -52.76
CA ALA A 900 4.56 -4.57 -51.77
C ALA A 900 5.36 -4.52 -50.45
N TRP A 901 4.87 -5.23 -49.44
CA TRP A 901 5.62 -5.46 -48.21
C TRP A 901 6.35 -6.80 -48.30
N HIS A 902 7.68 -6.77 -48.19
CA HIS A 902 8.56 -7.93 -48.12
C HIS A 902 9.43 -7.82 -46.86
N GLY A 903 9.47 -8.86 -46.03
CA GLY A 903 10.11 -8.83 -44.72
C GLY A 903 10.72 -10.16 -44.27
N MET A 904 11.54 -10.12 -43.21
CA MET A 904 12.08 -11.30 -42.51
C MET A 904 12.82 -12.28 -43.45
N PRO A 905 13.90 -11.86 -44.15
CA PRO A 905 14.65 -12.76 -45.01
C PRO A 905 15.33 -13.89 -44.20
N ALA A 906 15.27 -15.12 -44.69
CA ALA A 906 15.91 -16.30 -44.11
C ALA A 906 16.52 -17.18 -45.22
N TRP A 907 17.81 -17.46 -45.14
CA TRP A 907 18.51 -18.27 -46.14
C TRP A 907 18.21 -19.76 -45.94
N SER A 908 18.08 -20.50 -47.03
CA SER A 908 18.09 -21.96 -46.95
C SER A 908 19.48 -22.47 -46.56
N PRO A 909 19.60 -23.51 -45.72
CA PRO A 909 20.89 -24.04 -45.29
C PRO A 909 21.71 -24.64 -46.43
N ASP A 910 21.07 -25.01 -47.53
CA ASP A 910 21.73 -25.50 -48.74
C ASP A 910 22.15 -24.40 -49.73
N GLY A 911 21.84 -23.13 -49.40
CA GLY A 911 22.23 -21.98 -50.21
C GLY A 911 21.50 -21.85 -51.55
N LYS A 912 20.41 -22.59 -51.76
CA LYS A 912 19.61 -22.54 -53.01
C LYS A 912 18.55 -21.44 -53.01
N TYR A 913 17.97 -21.12 -51.85
CA TYR A 913 16.85 -20.18 -51.75
C TYR A 913 17.03 -19.13 -50.65
N LEU A 914 16.36 -18.01 -50.86
CA LEU A 914 16.08 -17.01 -49.83
C LEU A 914 14.57 -16.98 -49.57
N TYR A 915 14.16 -17.35 -48.36
CA TYR A 915 12.77 -17.28 -47.91
C TYR A 915 12.46 -15.91 -47.30
N PHE A 916 11.23 -15.43 -47.46
CA PHE A 916 10.77 -14.18 -46.85
C PHE A 916 9.24 -14.11 -46.79
N ALA A 917 8.72 -13.29 -45.89
CA ALA A 917 7.29 -13.00 -45.80
C ALA A 917 6.91 -11.91 -46.82
N SER A 918 5.74 -12.04 -47.46
CA SER A 918 5.31 -11.07 -48.47
C SER A 918 3.79 -11.01 -48.62
N ASN A 919 3.27 -9.86 -49.06
CA ASN A 919 1.86 -9.65 -49.41
C ASN A 919 1.61 -9.39 -50.90
N ARG A 920 2.60 -9.70 -51.77
CA ARG A 920 2.61 -9.31 -53.19
C ARG A 920 1.41 -9.75 -54.04
N ASP A 921 0.85 -10.90 -53.72
CA ASP A 921 -0.33 -11.52 -54.35
C ASP A 921 -1.21 -12.17 -53.24
N GLY A 922 -1.27 -11.49 -52.09
CA GLY A 922 -1.83 -11.98 -50.84
C GLY A 922 -0.76 -12.42 -49.85
N ASP A 923 -1.14 -12.53 -48.59
CA ASP A 923 -0.23 -12.88 -47.50
C ASP A 923 0.34 -14.30 -47.69
N GLY A 924 1.63 -14.47 -47.35
CA GLY A 924 2.26 -15.79 -47.35
C GLY A 924 3.77 -15.78 -47.15
N LEU A 925 4.34 -16.99 -47.16
CA LEU A 925 5.77 -17.29 -47.24
C LEU A 925 6.17 -17.47 -48.71
N TYR A 926 7.27 -16.86 -49.13
CA TYR A 926 7.79 -16.92 -50.49
C TYR A 926 9.23 -17.38 -50.49
N ALA A 927 9.64 -18.03 -51.58
CA ALA A 927 11.00 -18.46 -51.83
C ALA A 927 11.54 -17.77 -53.08
N LEU A 928 12.77 -17.28 -53.00
CA LEU A 928 13.54 -16.76 -54.12
C LEU A 928 14.68 -17.74 -54.45
N PRO A 929 14.65 -18.41 -55.61
CA PRO A 929 15.77 -19.17 -56.14
C PRO A 929 16.97 -18.26 -56.45
N LEU A 930 18.14 -18.59 -55.90
CA LEU A 930 19.37 -17.81 -56.06
C LEU A 930 20.08 -18.08 -57.39
N GLN A 931 19.80 -19.24 -58.01
CA GLN A 931 20.28 -19.63 -59.34
C GLN A 931 19.12 -19.71 -60.34
N LYS A 932 19.44 -19.80 -61.63
CA LYS A 932 18.44 -20.09 -62.68
C LYS A 932 18.05 -21.57 -62.59
N GLU A 933 16.82 -21.84 -62.20
CA GLU A 933 16.23 -23.18 -62.26
C GLU A 933 15.47 -23.35 -63.58
N PRO A 934 15.48 -24.54 -64.22
CA PRO A 934 14.58 -24.84 -65.32
C PRO A 934 13.15 -24.88 -64.76
N ALA A 935 12.46 -23.74 -64.76
CA ALA A 935 11.08 -23.65 -64.32
C ALA A 935 10.19 -24.48 -65.26
N LYS A 936 9.76 -25.67 -64.82
CA LYS A 936 8.57 -26.31 -65.38
C LYS A 936 7.38 -25.92 -64.51
N PRO A 937 6.31 -25.34 -65.09
CA PRO A 937 5.06 -25.16 -64.38
C PRO A 937 4.54 -26.53 -63.88
N GLY A 938 4.40 -26.72 -62.57
CA GLY A 938 3.77 -27.90 -61.98
C GLY A 938 4.69 -29.05 -61.53
N GLU A 939 6.03 -28.90 -61.57
CA GLU A 939 6.96 -29.79 -60.84
C GLU A 939 7.40 -29.09 -59.52
N ASP A 940 6.44 -28.89 -58.60
CA ASP A 940 6.58 -28.13 -57.35
C ASP A 940 7.15 -28.94 -56.17
N ASP A 941 8.26 -29.64 -56.37
CA ASP A 941 8.96 -30.34 -55.29
C ASP A 941 10.29 -29.63 -55.02
N LEU A 942 10.27 -28.55 -54.22
CA LEU A 942 11.51 -28.05 -53.63
C LEU A 942 12.14 -29.21 -52.82
N LYS A 943 13.33 -29.66 -53.20
CA LYS A 943 14.05 -30.70 -52.47
C LYS A 943 15.20 -30.09 -51.69
N PHE A 944 15.16 -30.27 -50.38
CA PHE A 944 16.29 -29.94 -49.53
C PHE A 944 17.42 -30.92 -49.76
N GLU A 945 18.62 -30.41 -50.02
CA GLU A 945 19.83 -31.20 -50.14
C GLU A 945 20.81 -30.78 -49.05
N LYS A 946 21.02 -31.64 -48.05
CA LYS A 946 21.97 -31.35 -46.99
C LYS A 946 23.38 -31.22 -47.59
N PRO A 947 24.07 -30.09 -47.40
CA PRO A 947 25.39 -29.87 -47.98
C PRO A 947 26.41 -30.90 -47.48
N SER A 948 27.13 -31.53 -48.40
CA SER A 948 28.19 -32.50 -48.12
C SER A 948 29.58 -31.87 -47.94
N ALA A 949 29.72 -30.58 -48.26
CA ALA A 949 30.96 -29.80 -48.18
C ALA A 949 30.65 -28.35 -47.76
N PRO A 950 31.65 -27.54 -47.35
CA PRO A 950 31.47 -26.13 -47.08
C PRO A 950 30.79 -25.41 -48.26
N LEU A 951 29.68 -24.75 -47.98
CA LEU A 951 28.89 -24.05 -48.98
C LEU A 951 29.66 -22.86 -49.55
N LYS A 952 29.50 -22.65 -50.85
CA LYS A 952 29.85 -21.41 -51.53
C LYS A 952 28.62 -20.94 -52.27
N ILE A 953 27.94 -19.94 -51.73
CA ILE A 953 26.71 -19.41 -52.31
C ILE A 953 27.09 -18.48 -53.46
N GLU A 954 26.59 -18.84 -54.64
CA GLU A 954 26.66 -18.03 -55.85
C GLU A 954 25.23 -17.56 -56.18
N ILE A 955 25.10 -16.29 -56.60
CA ILE A 955 23.81 -15.67 -56.87
C ILE A 955 23.82 -15.16 -58.31
N ASP A 956 22.91 -15.67 -59.14
CA ASP A 956 22.63 -15.11 -60.45
C ASP A 956 21.57 -14.00 -60.28
N PHE A 957 22.02 -12.74 -60.35
CA PHE A 957 21.14 -11.57 -60.21
C PHE A 957 20.31 -11.23 -61.46
N GLU A 958 20.59 -11.84 -62.62
CA GLU A 958 19.92 -11.51 -63.87
C GLU A 958 18.45 -11.92 -63.84
N GLY A 959 17.54 -10.95 -63.79
CA GLY A 959 16.10 -11.21 -63.71
C GLY A 959 15.64 -11.91 -62.43
N ILE A 960 16.45 -11.88 -61.36
CA ILE A 960 16.21 -12.64 -60.11
C ILE A 960 14.82 -12.41 -59.49
N HIS A 961 14.31 -11.17 -59.51
CA HIS A 961 12.97 -10.80 -59.02
C HIS A 961 11.79 -11.55 -59.68
N ARG A 962 12.01 -12.11 -60.88
CA ARG A 962 11.00 -12.89 -61.63
C ARG A 962 10.91 -14.35 -61.19
N ARG A 963 11.85 -14.83 -60.36
CA ARG A 963 11.96 -16.23 -59.92
C ARG A 963 11.19 -16.52 -58.64
N ILE A 964 10.66 -15.49 -57.97
CA ILE A 964 10.00 -15.61 -56.68
C ILE A 964 8.71 -16.42 -56.84
N ARG A 965 8.54 -17.42 -55.98
CA ARG A 965 7.32 -18.25 -55.90
C ARG A 965 6.74 -18.27 -54.49
N LYS A 966 5.42 -18.42 -54.40
CA LYS A 966 4.72 -18.62 -53.13
C LYS A 966 4.94 -20.05 -52.65
N VAL A 967 5.36 -20.20 -51.38
CA VAL A 967 5.57 -21.50 -50.72
C VAL A 967 4.29 -21.92 -50.00
N THR A 968 3.68 -21.00 -49.24
CA THR A 968 2.41 -21.23 -48.56
C THR A 968 1.67 -19.91 -48.33
N GLY A 969 0.35 -19.98 -48.16
CA GLY A 969 -0.47 -18.85 -47.72
C GLY A 969 -0.31 -18.50 -46.24
N GLN A 970 0.24 -19.39 -45.42
CA GLN A 970 0.54 -19.07 -44.03
C GLN A 970 1.69 -18.08 -43.96
N ARG A 971 1.42 -16.85 -43.47
CA ARG A 971 2.39 -15.76 -43.45
C ARG A 971 3.21 -15.76 -42.16
N PRO A 972 4.55 -15.68 -42.24
CA PRO A 972 5.38 -15.35 -41.08
C PRO A 972 5.10 -13.94 -40.56
N GLN A 973 4.90 -13.81 -39.26
CA GLN A 973 4.71 -12.55 -38.55
C GLN A 973 5.91 -12.15 -37.68
N ALA A 974 6.76 -13.12 -37.29
CA ALA A 974 8.05 -12.89 -36.63
C ALA A 974 8.96 -14.13 -36.73
N ASP A 975 10.26 -13.93 -36.50
CA ASP A 975 11.29 -14.96 -36.30
C ASP A 975 11.27 -16.11 -37.34
N LEU A 976 11.34 -15.78 -38.64
CA LEU A 976 11.49 -16.77 -39.71
C LEU A 976 12.90 -17.35 -39.74
N THR A 977 13.02 -18.68 -39.69
CA THR A 977 14.29 -19.40 -39.82
C THR A 977 14.10 -20.75 -40.53
N VAL A 978 15.21 -21.35 -40.98
CA VAL A 978 15.23 -22.67 -41.61
C VAL A 978 16.22 -23.56 -40.87
N THR A 979 15.79 -24.73 -40.41
CA THR A 979 16.65 -25.68 -39.67
C THR A 979 17.70 -26.31 -40.60
N PRO A 980 18.81 -26.85 -40.06
CA PRO A 980 19.80 -27.60 -40.84
C PRO A 980 19.25 -28.82 -41.62
N GLU A 981 18.03 -29.26 -41.32
CA GLU A 981 17.28 -30.33 -41.99
C GLU A 981 16.29 -29.80 -43.05
N GLY A 982 16.24 -28.49 -43.28
CA GLY A 982 15.36 -27.87 -44.28
C GLY A 982 13.93 -27.61 -43.79
N LEU A 983 13.64 -27.75 -42.50
CA LEU A 983 12.33 -27.40 -41.95
C LEU A 983 12.25 -25.89 -41.75
N ILE A 984 11.21 -25.24 -42.30
CA ILE A 984 11.00 -23.80 -42.14
C ILE A 984 10.17 -23.57 -40.88
N VAL A 985 10.62 -22.69 -39.99
CA VAL A 985 9.98 -22.42 -38.69
C VAL A 985 9.77 -20.92 -38.53
N PHE A 986 8.58 -20.51 -38.09
CA PHE A 986 8.27 -19.10 -37.83
C PHE A 986 7.14 -18.92 -36.84
N LEU A 987 6.97 -17.68 -36.37
CA LEU A 987 5.81 -17.27 -35.58
C LEU A 987 4.70 -16.71 -36.48
N SER A 988 3.47 -17.14 -36.23
CA SER A 988 2.26 -16.59 -36.83
C SER A 988 1.08 -16.79 -35.88
N GLU A 989 0.25 -15.75 -35.73
CA GLU A 989 -0.94 -15.75 -34.88
C GLU A 989 -0.63 -16.04 -33.40
N GLY A 990 0.57 -15.63 -32.95
CA GLY A 990 1.05 -15.88 -31.59
C GLY A 990 1.43 -17.34 -31.32
N ASP A 991 1.62 -18.17 -32.35
CA ASP A 991 2.03 -19.56 -32.24
C ASP A 991 3.14 -19.94 -33.23
N ILE A 992 3.80 -21.08 -32.98
CA ILE A 992 4.88 -21.60 -33.80
C ILE A 992 4.30 -22.46 -34.93
N TRP A 993 4.72 -22.13 -36.15
CA TRP A 993 4.38 -22.85 -37.36
C TRP A 993 5.63 -23.47 -37.97
N THR A 994 5.44 -24.65 -38.53
CA THR A 994 6.43 -25.37 -39.32
C THR A 994 5.91 -25.58 -40.73
N VAL A 995 6.79 -25.43 -41.71
CA VAL A 995 6.48 -25.63 -43.12
C VAL A 995 7.58 -26.51 -43.70
N SER A 996 7.19 -27.59 -44.39
CA SER A 996 8.15 -28.41 -45.14
C SER A 996 8.87 -27.56 -46.19
N TYR A 997 10.06 -27.98 -46.59
CA TYR A 997 10.89 -27.25 -47.53
C TYR A 997 10.18 -26.91 -48.86
N ASP A 998 9.23 -27.76 -49.29
CA ASP A 998 8.37 -27.60 -50.47
C ASP A 998 7.04 -26.88 -50.24
N GLY A 999 6.74 -26.49 -49.01
CA GLY A 999 5.50 -25.79 -48.67
C GLY A 999 4.26 -26.67 -48.55
N LYS A 1000 4.36 -27.98 -48.81
CA LYS A 1000 3.19 -28.89 -48.83
C LYS A 1000 2.68 -29.27 -47.46
N GLU A 1001 3.56 -29.42 -46.47
CA GLU A 1001 3.19 -29.70 -45.09
C GLU A 1001 3.28 -28.42 -44.26
N VAL A 1002 2.12 -27.84 -43.94
CA VAL A 1002 2.01 -26.66 -43.08
C VAL A 1002 1.38 -27.10 -41.76
N LYS A 1003 2.11 -27.01 -40.66
CA LYS A 1003 1.68 -27.48 -39.34
C LYS A 1003 1.90 -26.41 -38.29
N ARG A 1004 0.83 -26.03 -37.60
CA ARG A 1004 0.90 -25.30 -36.33
C ARG A 1004 1.29 -26.29 -35.24
N ILE A 1005 2.43 -26.07 -34.59
CA ILE A 1005 2.98 -27.02 -33.61
C ILE A 1005 2.77 -26.58 -32.16
N THR A 1006 2.20 -25.39 -31.94
CA THR A 1006 1.76 -24.90 -30.63
C THR A 1006 0.35 -24.32 -30.68
N SER A 1007 -0.32 -24.24 -29.54
CA SER A 1007 -1.65 -23.65 -29.41
C SER A 1007 -1.75 -22.77 -28.17
N GLY A 1008 -2.68 -21.80 -28.19
CA GLY A 1008 -2.99 -20.94 -27.06
C GLY A 1008 -2.53 -19.49 -27.21
N GLY A 1009 -1.79 -19.17 -28.29
CA GLY A 1009 -1.31 -17.82 -28.55
C GLY A 1009 -0.27 -17.32 -27.54
N GLY A 1010 0.03 -16.02 -27.62
CA GLY A 1010 0.89 -15.33 -26.65
C GLY A 1010 2.39 -15.59 -26.80
N ILE A 1011 2.83 -16.30 -27.85
CA ILE A 1011 4.26 -16.44 -28.17
C ILE A 1011 4.76 -15.18 -28.87
N SER A 1012 5.78 -14.54 -28.29
CA SER A 1012 6.31 -13.25 -28.75
C SER A 1012 7.72 -13.30 -29.33
N GLN A 1013 8.45 -14.39 -29.09
CA GLN A 1013 9.82 -14.57 -29.57
C GLN A 1013 10.13 -16.06 -29.73
N LEU A 1014 10.96 -16.38 -30.73
CA LEU A 1014 11.49 -17.70 -31.03
C LEU A 1014 13.01 -17.64 -31.29
N ARG A 1015 13.76 -18.59 -30.73
CA ARG A 1015 15.19 -18.82 -31.01
C ARG A 1015 15.47 -20.29 -31.26
N MET A 1016 16.14 -20.59 -32.36
CA MET A 1016 16.50 -21.96 -32.75
C MET A 1016 17.92 -22.26 -32.28
N LEU A 1017 18.13 -23.43 -31.66
CA LEU A 1017 19.48 -23.92 -31.37
C LEU A 1017 20.17 -24.34 -32.66
N LYS A 1018 21.51 -24.20 -32.72
CA LYS A 1018 22.29 -24.50 -33.94
C LYS A 1018 22.13 -25.92 -34.47
N ASP A 1019 21.74 -26.86 -33.62
CA ASP A 1019 21.51 -28.26 -33.99
C ASP A 1019 20.19 -28.50 -34.74
N GLY A 1020 19.29 -27.51 -34.79
CA GLY A 1020 17.98 -27.61 -35.43
C GLY A 1020 16.93 -28.42 -34.67
N LYS A 1021 17.27 -29.00 -33.52
CA LYS A 1021 16.43 -29.97 -32.81
C LYS A 1021 15.65 -29.36 -31.66
N ARG A 1022 16.16 -28.29 -31.07
CA ARG A 1022 15.51 -27.61 -29.94
C ARG A 1022 15.35 -26.13 -30.24
N LEU A 1023 14.18 -25.59 -29.91
CA LEU A 1023 13.91 -24.17 -29.95
C LEU A 1023 13.51 -23.66 -28.56
N PHE A 1024 13.72 -22.37 -28.35
CA PHE A 1024 13.37 -21.63 -27.15
C PHE A 1024 12.41 -20.51 -27.53
N PHE A 1025 11.42 -20.24 -26.68
CA PHE A 1025 10.43 -19.21 -26.97
C PHE A 1025 9.91 -18.54 -25.70
N LEU A 1026 9.40 -17.33 -25.86
CA LEU A 1026 8.71 -16.59 -24.81
C LEU A 1026 7.20 -16.70 -25.02
N ARG A 1027 6.48 -17.05 -23.95
CA ARG A 1027 5.00 -17.04 -23.93
C ARG A 1027 4.52 -16.24 -22.73
N ASN A 1028 3.84 -15.11 -22.97
CA ASN A 1028 3.31 -14.23 -21.91
C ASN A 1028 4.34 -13.89 -20.80
N GLY A 1029 5.59 -13.62 -21.17
CA GLY A 1029 6.67 -13.31 -20.23
C GLY A 1029 7.28 -14.52 -19.51
N GLU A 1030 6.93 -15.75 -19.90
CA GLU A 1030 7.53 -16.99 -19.41
C GLU A 1030 8.48 -17.58 -20.45
N THR A 1031 9.57 -18.22 -20.00
CA THR A 1031 10.57 -18.86 -20.84
C THR A 1031 10.26 -20.35 -21.02
N TRP A 1032 10.29 -20.80 -22.28
CA TRP A 1032 9.96 -22.16 -22.67
C TRP A 1032 10.98 -22.73 -23.65
N SER A 1033 11.05 -24.05 -23.72
CA SER A 1033 11.73 -24.78 -24.77
C SER A 1033 10.81 -25.84 -25.38
N LEU A 1034 11.08 -26.19 -26.64
CA LEU A 1034 10.38 -27.23 -27.38
C LEU A 1034 11.40 -28.04 -28.16
N LYS A 1035 11.26 -29.37 -28.14
CA LYS A 1035 12.04 -30.28 -28.98
C LYS A 1035 11.26 -30.59 -30.25
N LEU A 1036 11.85 -30.40 -31.42
CA LEU A 1036 11.26 -30.67 -32.74
C LEU A 1036 11.35 -32.17 -33.09
N GLU A 1037 10.92 -33.03 -32.17
CA GLU A 1037 10.89 -34.47 -32.33
C GLU A 1037 9.72 -35.07 -31.54
N GLY A 1038 9.27 -36.27 -31.93
CA GLY A 1038 8.10 -36.91 -31.32
C GLY A 1038 6.84 -36.05 -31.44
N ASN A 1039 6.17 -35.79 -30.33
CA ASN A 1039 4.96 -34.95 -30.27
C ASN A 1039 5.25 -33.51 -29.82
N ASN A 1040 6.43 -32.98 -30.17
CA ASN A 1040 6.86 -31.61 -29.84
C ASN A 1040 6.76 -31.27 -28.34
N PRO A 1041 7.39 -32.05 -27.45
CA PRO A 1041 7.28 -31.82 -26.00
C PRO A 1041 7.78 -30.42 -25.63
N GLN A 1042 6.95 -29.71 -24.87
CA GLN A 1042 7.21 -28.36 -24.36
C GLN A 1042 7.63 -28.44 -22.89
N GLU A 1043 8.68 -27.70 -22.53
CA GLU A 1043 9.18 -27.62 -21.16
C GLU A 1043 9.36 -26.15 -20.77
N ARG A 1044 8.77 -25.76 -19.63
CA ARG A 1044 8.96 -24.44 -19.04
C ARG A 1044 10.30 -24.37 -18.32
N ILE A 1045 11.06 -23.30 -18.57
CA ILE A 1045 12.33 -23.02 -17.91
C ILE A 1045 12.04 -22.07 -16.74
N THR A 1046 11.78 -22.64 -15.58
CA THR A 1046 11.39 -21.89 -14.38
C THR A 1046 12.59 -21.23 -13.71
N PHE A 1047 12.46 -19.94 -13.34
CA PHE A 1047 13.46 -19.22 -12.56
C PHE A 1047 12.85 -18.42 -11.40
N THR A 1048 13.68 -18.02 -10.44
CA THR A 1048 13.45 -16.97 -9.44
C THR A 1048 14.62 -16.00 -9.50
N ALA A 1049 14.34 -14.71 -9.66
CA ALA A 1049 15.34 -13.64 -9.64
C ALA A 1049 15.06 -12.74 -8.45
N ASP A 1050 16.00 -12.69 -7.50
CA ASP A 1050 15.94 -11.74 -6.39
C ASP A 1050 16.50 -10.40 -6.86
N PHE A 1051 15.65 -9.38 -6.84
CA PHE A 1051 15.91 -8.07 -7.41
C PHE A 1051 15.77 -7.00 -6.32
N LEU A 1052 16.83 -6.21 -6.13
CA LEU A 1052 16.76 -4.98 -5.35
C LEU A 1052 16.37 -3.85 -6.30
N ARG A 1053 15.10 -3.46 -6.24
CA ARG A 1053 14.54 -2.39 -7.05
C ARG A 1053 14.96 -1.04 -6.52
N ASP A 1054 15.77 -0.26 -7.24
CA ASP A 1054 16.05 1.14 -6.91
C ASP A 1054 15.23 2.11 -7.76
N GLY A 1055 14.20 2.69 -7.16
CA GLY A 1055 13.32 3.67 -7.79
C GLY A 1055 14.02 4.96 -8.23
N ARG A 1056 15.16 5.36 -7.65
CA ARG A 1056 15.92 6.54 -8.13
C ARG A 1056 16.64 6.19 -9.43
N ALA A 1057 17.31 5.03 -9.47
CA ALA A 1057 17.98 4.56 -10.67
C ALA A 1057 16.98 4.27 -11.81
N GLU A 1058 15.81 3.69 -11.52
CA GLU A 1058 14.71 3.52 -12.50
C GLU A 1058 14.25 4.87 -13.08
N ARG A 1059 14.11 5.92 -12.26
CA ARG A 1059 13.73 7.26 -12.74
C ARG A 1059 14.81 7.90 -13.60
N ARG A 1060 16.08 7.74 -13.23
CA ARG A 1060 17.22 8.20 -14.05
C ARG A 1060 17.26 7.50 -15.40
N ALA A 1061 17.04 6.19 -15.42
CA ALA A 1061 16.92 5.42 -16.65
C ALA A 1061 15.71 5.90 -17.50
N ALA A 1062 14.55 6.10 -16.89
CA ALA A 1062 13.38 6.64 -17.59
C ALA A 1062 13.61 8.05 -18.14
N PHE A 1063 14.35 8.90 -17.43
CA PHE A 1063 14.76 10.22 -17.94
C PHE A 1063 15.70 10.08 -19.14
N THR A 1064 16.65 9.14 -19.07
CA THR A 1064 17.59 8.82 -20.16
C THR A 1064 16.83 8.42 -21.42
N GLN A 1065 15.82 7.58 -21.28
CA GLN A 1065 14.93 7.14 -22.36
C GLN A 1065 14.07 8.28 -22.91
N PHE A 1066 13.44 9.09 -22.04
CA PHE A 1066 12.70 10.28 -22.41
C PHE A 1066 13.56 11.24 -23.24
N TRP A 1067 14.76 11.53 -22.73
CA TRP A 1067 15.71 12.43 -23.36
C TRP A 1067 16.13 11.94 -24.74
N GLY A 1068 16.58 10.68 -24.81
CA GLY A 1068 17.00 10.03 -26.03
C GLY A 1068 15.87 9.97 -27.06
N ALA A 1069 14.63 9.68 -26.62
CA ALA A 1069 13.47 9.61 -27.52
C ALA A 1069 13.18 10.96 -28.18
N TYR A 1070 13.19 12.07 -27.44
CA TYR A 1070 13.03 13.40 -28.02
C TYR A 1070 14.21 13.77 -28.92
N ASN A 1071 15.44 13.58 -28.44
CA ASN A 1071 16.66 13.89 -29.21
C ASN A 1071 16.68 13.21 -30.58
N ARG A 1072 16.15 11.99 -30.65
CA ARG A 1072 16.06 11.26 -31.91
C ARG A 1072 14.81 11.65 -32.71
N SER A 1073 13.62 11.66 -32.08
CA SER A 1073 12.32 11.53 -32.76
C SER A 1073 11.49 12.80 -32.82
N PHE A 1074 11.97 13.90 -32.23
CA PHE A 1074 11.21 15.15 -32.26
C PHE A 1074 11.13 15.67 -33.70
N TYR A 1075 9.93 16.09 -34.10
CA TYR A 1075 9.61 16.40 -35.51
C TYR A 1075 10.37 17.60 -36.05
N ASP A 1076 10.75 18.55 -35.18
CA ASP A 1076 11.67 19.64 -35.51
C ASP A 1076 13.07 19.31 -34.98
N PRO A 1077 14.04 18.94 -35.84
CA PRO A 1077 15.38 18.58 -35.38
C PRO A 1077 16.11 19.73 -34.67
N ASN A 1078 15.66 20.99 -34.82
CA ASN A 1078 16.22 22.14 -34.11
C ASN A 1078 15.48 22.44 -32.78
N MET A 1079 14.53 21.60 -32.35
CA MET A 1079 13.76 21.77 -31.11
C MET A 1079 13.11 23.16 -30.98
N HIS A 1080 12.60 23.72 -32.08
CA HIS A 1080 12.11 25.09 -32.20
C HIS A 1080 13.12 26.17 -31.80
N GLY A 1081 14.41 25.95 -32.08
CA GLY A 1081 15.50 26.85 -31.75
C GLY A 1081 15.93 26.80 -30.28
N ARG A 1082 15.49 25.78 -29.51
CA ARG A 1082 15.93 25.54 -28.14
C ARG A 1082 17.18 24.67 -28.11
N ASP A 1083 18.15 25.04 -27.28
CA ASP A 1083 19.31 24.21 -27.02
C ASP A 1083 18.89 23.01 -26.14
N TRP A 1084 18.67 21.86 -26.79
CA TRP A 1084 18.28 20.63 -26.11
C TRP A 1084 19.32 20.25 -25.06
N GLU A 1085 20.60 20.25 -25.42
CA GLU A 1085 21.66 19.83 -24.50
C GLU A 1085 21.71 20.71 -23.24
N ALA A 1086 21.58 22.03 -23.39
CA ALA A 1086 21.48 22.94 -22.25
C ALA A 1086 20.23 22.72 -21.39
N ILE A 1087 19.11 22.28 -21.97
CA ILE A 1087 17.92 21.88 -21.23
C ILE A 1087 18.22 20.61 -20.42
N ARG A 1088 18.91 19.60 -20.96
CA ARG A 1088 19.32 18.40 -20.20
C ARG A 1088 20.13 18.78 -18.98
N MET A 1089 21.20 19.54 -19.21
CA MET A 1089 22.15 19.95 -18.18
C MET A 1089 21.48 20.76 -17.06
N ARG A 1090 20.34 21.41 -17.35
CA ARG A 1090 19.54 22.11 -16.36
C ARG A 1090 18.65 21.20 -15.52
N TYR A 1091 18.00 20.21 -16.15
CA TYR A 1091 16.95 19.42 -15.49
C TYR A 1091 17.41 18.05 -14.99
N GLU A 1092 18.46 17.46 -15.56
CA GLU A 1092 19.00 16.17 -15.11
C GLU A 1092 19.49 16.20 -13.66
N PRO A 1093 20.21 17.23 -13.17
CA PRO A 1093 20.59 17.29 -11.76
C PRO A 1093 19.38 17.33 -10.80
N MET A 1094 18.22 17.81 -11.27
CA MET A 1094 16.99 17.85 -10.46
C MET A 1094 16.42 16.44 -10.19
N LEU A 1095 16.85 15.41 -10.93
CA LEU A 1095 16.44 14.03 -10.66
C LEU A 1095 16.87 13.55 -9.28
N GLU A 1096 17.95 14.10 -8.73
CA GLU A 1096 18.43 13.76 -7.39
C GLU A 1096 17.42 14.15 -6.30
N SER A 1097 16.63 15.21 -6.55
CA SER A 1097 15.57 15.69 -5.68
C SER A 1097 14.18 15.17 -6.03
N VAL A 1098 14.06 14.23 -6.99
CA VAL A 1098 12.77 13.62 -7.37
C VAL A 1098 12.58 12.31 -6.63
N GLU A 1099 11.62 12.29 -5.71
CA GLU A 1099 11.33 11.18 -4.83
C GLU A 1099 10.06 10.43 -5.24
N THR A 1100 9.07 11.12 -5.82
CA THR A 1100 7.78 10.55 -6.22
C THR A 1100 7.58 10.44 -7.74
N ARG A 1101 6.67 9.53 -8.16
CA ARG A 1101 6.23 9.45 -9.58
C ARG A 1101 5.59 10.76 -10.07
N LEU A 1102 4.92 11.49 -9.18
CA LEU A 1102 4.25 12.75 -9.52
C LEU A 1102 5.28 13.88 -9.75
N GLU A 1103 6.29 14.00 -8.89
CA GLU A 1103 7.42 14.91 -9.11
C GLU A 1103 8.17 14.59 -10.40
N PHE A 1104 8.44 13.31 -10.65
CA PHE A 1104 9.08 12.89 -11.89
C PHE A 1104 8.25 13.29 -13.11
N THR A 1105 6.94 13.03 -13.07
CA THR A 1105 6.01 13.44 -14.13
C THR A 1105 6.00 14.96 -14.31
N THR A 1106 6.04 15.72 -13.21
CA THR A 1106 6.09 17.19 -13.24
C THR A 1106 7.38 17.69 -13.86
N LEU A 1107 8.52 17.10 -13.49
CA LEU A 1107 9.83 17.42 -14.08
C LEU A 1107 9.82 17.19 -15.60
N LEU A 1108 9.31 16.05 -16.07
CA LEU A 1108 9.19 15.76 -17.50
C LEU A 1108 8.26 16.77 -18.21
N GLN A 1109 7.13 17.11 -17.61
CA GLN A 1109 6.22 18.14 -18.17
C GLN A 1109 6.86 19.54 -18.22
N MET A 1110 7.69 19.89 -17.24
CA MET A 1110 8.45 21.15 -17.25
C MET A 1110 9.42 21.21 -18.43
N ILE A 1111 10.08 20.09 -18.75
CA ILE A 1111 10.98 19.97 -19.90
C ILE A 1111 10.20 20.08 -21.21
N GLU A 1112 9.10 19.33 -21.35
CA GLU A 1112 8.25 19.37 -22.56
C GLU A 1112 7.75 20.80 -22.85
N ARG A 1113 7.36 21.55 -21.81
CA ARG A 1113 6.93 22.95 -21.95
C ARG A 1113 8.00 23.90 -22.45
N GLN A 1114 9.30 23.58 -22.33
CA GLN A 1114 10.38 24.42 -22.88
C GLN A 1114 10.38 24.41 -24.42
N ILE A 1115 9.92 23.31 -25.02
CA ILE A 1115 9.97 23.06 -26.47
C ILE A 1115 8.59 23.12 -27.15
N ILE A 1116 7.48 23.17 -26.42
CA ILE A 1116 6.12 23.29 -26.98
C ILE A 1116 5.76 24.77 -27.28
N GLN A 1117 5.41 25.10 -28.53
CA GLN A 1117 4.71 26.35 -28.88
C GLN A 1117 3.19 26.17 -28.80
N LYS A 1118 2.48 27.24 -28.39
CA LYS A 1118 1.05 27.29 -28.03
C LYS A 1118 0.02 26.79 -29.06
N THR A 1119 0.41 26.28 -30.23
CA THR A 1119 -0.53 26.09 -31.35
C THR A 1119 -0.58 24.71 -32.01
N HIS A 1120 0.19 23.68 -31.63
CA HIS A 1120 0.07 22.37 -32.30
C HIS A 1120 -0.08 21.20 -31.31
N ARG A 1121 -1.25 20.52 -31.38
CA ARG A 1121 -1.43 19.17 -30.85
C ARG A 1121 -0.58 18.21 -31.69
N LEU A 1122 0.48 17.65 -31.11
CA LEU A 1122 1.11 16.45 -31.66
C LEU A 1122 0.32 15.20 -31.26
N PRO A 1123 0.37 14.12 -32.07
CA PRO A 1123 -0.45 12.94 -31.87
C PRO A 1123 -0.06 12.24 -30.57
N LEU A 1124 -1.09 11.86 -29.81
CA LEU A 1124 -1.12 11.21 -28.49
C LEU A 1124 -0.20 9.97 -28.29
N ASN A 1125 0.61 9.55 -29.26
CA ASN A 1125 1.29 8.25 -29.24
C ASN A 1125 2.65 8.19 -28.53
N LEU A 1126 3.43 9.28 -28.43
CA LEU A 1126 4.75 9.25 -27.77
C LEU A 1126 4.68 9.33 -26.25
N ALA A 1127 3.80 10.19 -25.70
CA ALA A 1127 3.48 10.21 -24.28
C ALA A 1127 2.79 8.91 -23.83
N ALA A 1128 2.02 8.26 -24.72
CA ALA A 1128 1.42 6.96 -24.46
C ALA A 1128 2.45 5.81 -24.43
N PHE A 1129 3.57 5.92 -25.16
CA PHE A 1129 4.66 4.93 -25.13
C PHE A 1129 5.46 4.99 -23.82
N ALA A 1130 5.84 6.20 -23.38
CA ALA A 1130 6.47 6.40 -22.07
C ALA A 1130 5.52 6.04 -20.90
N ARG A 1131 4.21 6.30 -21.05
CA ARG A 1131 3.20 5.81 -20.10
C ARG A 1131 3.06 4.29 -20.15
N ARG A 1132 3.12 3.64 -21.32
CA ARG A 1132 2.99 2.17 -21.46
C ARG A 1132 4.15 1.40 -20.85
N GLN A 1133 5.39 1.89 -20.94
CA GLN A 1133 6.53 1.22 -20.28
C GLN A 1133 6.48 1.35 -18.74
N MET A 1134 5.85 2.39 -18.19
CA MET A 1134 5.60 2.50 -16.73
C MET A 1134 4.32 1.81 -16.24
N LEU A 1135 3.48 1.33 -17.16
CA LEU A 1135 2.17 0.71 -16.89
C LEU A 1135 2.16 -0.82 -17.03
N GLN A 1136 3.30 -1.48 -17.26
CA GLN A 1136 3.39 -2.92 -17.02
C GLN A 1136 3.89 -3.19 -15.59
N PRO A 1137 3.20 -4.06 -14.81
CA PRO A 1137 3.56 -4.38 -13.43
C PRO A 1137 5.02 -4.82 -13.25
#